data_AF-A0A966S0G7-F1
#
_entry.id   AF-A0A966S0G7-F1
#
_cell.length_a   1.000
_cell.length_b   1.000
_cell.length_c   1.000
_cell.angle_alpha   90.00
_cell.angle_beta   90.00
_cell.angle_gamma   90.00
#
_symmetry.space_group_name_H-M   'P 1'
#
loop_
_entity.id
_entity.type
_entity.pdbx_description
1 polymer ?
#
loop_
_entity_poly.entity_id
_entity_poly.type
_entity_poly.pdbx_seq_one_letter_code
_entity_poly.pdbx_strand_id
1 'polypeptide(L)'
;PNVVIVLLDDVGFGTCSTFGGPVPTPALDRVAREGLRFNQFHTTALCSPTRAAMLTGRNHHAVHMGGIAEAGSAFPGYDCIIPREAATVAEVLKLSGYSTAAFGKWHLTPLREQSLTGPFDRWPMGLGFERFYGILSAEASQYEPPMFDQTTPVMPYEHHERYHMTEDIADRAIEWMQLQRSTNPQRPFFAYFATGAMHCPHHVWPEWADKFKGQFDDGWDALRQRVYERQLQLGVIPKGTVLTPRPAEIPAWSEYPDKYKPAARRLMEVFAGFMAHTDAHVGRLLDALDDLGVADNTIFVYVTGDNGASAEGTVHGAWSAPSFQNGMPEDPEWILDHIDDFGTARCENHYNLAWAWALDAPFQWMKQVASHFGGTRNAMAVRWPMGISDKGGLRQQFHHVVDLYPTILEAAGIEAPNSVNGIEQMPLHGVSMMPSFANANAPETHHTQYFEMFGNRAIYHDGWIASCFHGRVPWDRFGSVPFDGPQEKWELYDIRNDFSQGVDLAAEHPDRLEQLKSLFDSEAKRNNVYPLKEPAQTFGPSFYVGDALGDITSMTYTAVNWRMPERNVVNLKNCSFRIVADVTVSKGTHGVIACQGGNMAGWSLYLDDDSRPVYHYNWVGHEHYVATATKPLSLGRHRIEVNFVYDGGFGAGGDAVVSVDEAPVAAVRVEHTVPVVFSMSGETFDVGLDSGAVVGNYPHVYRFTGEIHSVLLERLSEPSPEIKAMVADAEFRASLMIQ
;
A
#
# COMPACT_ATOMS: atom_id res chain seq x y z
N PRO A 1 -6.58 -19.96 21.75
CA PRO A 1 -5.95 -18.70 22.22
C PRO A 1 -6.62 -17.52 21.51
N ASN A 2 -6.49 -16.28 22.00
CA ASN A 2 -6.74 -15.13 21.12
C ASN A 2 -5.61 -15.03 20.10
N VAL A 3 -5.85 -14.31 19.01
CA VAL A 3 -4.86 -14.07 17.96
C VAL A 3 -4.86 -12.58 17.62
N VAL A 4 -3.67 -11.98 17.63
CA VAL A 4 -3.43 -10.63 17.11
C VAL A 4 -2.31 -10.73 16.09
N ILE A 5 -2.59 -10.29 14.87
CA ILE A 5 -1.57 -10.15 13.82
C ILE A 5 -1.37 -8.67 13.55
N VAL A 6 -0.15 -8.21 13.74
CA VAL A 6 0.34 -6.91 13.28
C VAL A 6 1.09 -7.12 11.97
N LEU A 7 0.68 -6.40 10.94
CA LEU A 7 1.35 -6.36 9.63
C LEU A 7 1.61 -4.90 9.28
N LEU A 8 2.88 -4.51 9.12
CA LEU A 8 3.21 -3.20 8.57
C LEU A 8 3.42 -3.28 7.05
N ASP A 9 3.39 -2.10 6.42
CA ASP A 9 3.50 -1.88 4.99
C ASP A 9 4.94 -1.45 4.65
N ASP A 10 5.61 -2.06 3.66
CA ASP A 10 6.88 -1.58 3.08
C ASP A 10 8.11 -1.47 4.00
N VAL A 11 8.22 -2.33 5.00
CA VAL A 11 9.35 -2.30 5.95
C VAL A 11 10.38 -3.37 5.64
N GLY A 12 11.58 -2.92 5.25
CA GLY A 12 12.73 -3.79 5.01
C GLY A 12 13.26 -4.48 6.27
N PHE A 13 13.89 -5.65 6.08
CA PHE A 13 14.39 -6.52 7.17
C PHE A 13 15.32 -5.79 8.16
N GLY A 14 16.16 -4.89 7.65
CA GLY A 14 17.14 -4.09 8.38
C GLY A 14 16.61 -2.75 8.89
N THR A 15 15.29 -2.55 9.00
CA THR A 15 14.71 -1.29 9.50
C THR A 15 14.66 -1.23 11.04
N CYS A 16 14.20 -2.31 11.66
CA CYS A 16 13.92 -2.35 13.10
C CYS A 16 15.18 -2.71 13.91
N SER A 17 15.41 -2.03 15.04
CA SER A 17 16.59 -2.28 15.89
C SER A 17 16.67 -3.71 16.41
N THR A 18 15.51 -4.37 16.59
CA THR A 18 15.39 -5.78 16.99
C THR A 18 16.11 -6.72 16.02
N PHE A 19 16.20 -6.33 14.74
CA PHE A 19 16.89 -7.04 13.65
C PHE A 19 18.09 -6.24 13.12
N GLY A 20 18.67 -5.37 13.95
CA GLY A 20 19.90 -4.64 13.66
C GLY A 20 19.74 -3.31 12.92
N GLY A 21 18.51 -2.88 12.66
CA GLY A 21 18.22 -1.61 11.99
C GLY A 21 18.47 -0.35 12.83
N PRO A 22 18.32 0.84 12.21
CA PRO A 22 18.55 2.12 12.87
C PRO A 22 17.41 2.54 13.81
N VAL A 23 16.18 2.08 13.58
CA VAL A 23 14.99 2.58 14.30
C VAL A 23 14.74 1.78 15.58
N PRO A 24 14.71 2.41 16.77
CA PRO A 24 14.28 1.74 18.00
C PRO A 24 12.81 1.29 17.91
N THR A 25 12.57 0.00 18.17
CA THR A 25 11.22 -0.61 18.14
C THR A 25 10.92 -1.37 19.44
N PRO A 26 10.64 -0.66 20.57
CA PRO A 26 10.40 -1.29 21.86
C PRO A 26 9.26 -2.31 21.90
N ALA A 27 8.19 -2.15 21.10
CA ALA A 27 7.10 -3.11 21.05
C ALA A 27 7.54 -4.41 20.36
N LEU A 28 8.21 -4.31 19.21
CA LEU A 28 8.83 -5.47 18.56
C LEU A 28 9.88 -6.15 19.45
N ASP A 29 10.73 -5.36 20.13
CA ASP A 29 11.71 -5.87 21.11
C ASP A 29 11.02 -6.65 22.23
N ARG A 30 9.86 -6.18 22.69
CA ARG A 30 9.05 -6.86 23.71
C ARG A 30 8.50 -8.19 23.20
N VAL A 31 7.92 -8.22 22.00
CA VAL A 31 7.42 -9.46 21.36
C VAL A 31 8.57 -10.46 21.19
N ALA A 32 9.72 -10.01 20.68
CA ALA A 32 10.90 -10.83 20.47
C ALA A 32 11.48 -11.38 21.78
N ARG A 33 11.61 -10.55 22.82
CA ARG A 33 12.18 -10.94 24.11
C ARG A 33 11.30 -11.92 24.87
N GLU A 34 9.99 -11.73 24.81
CA GLU A 34 9.00 -12.59 25.51
C GLU A 34 8.56 -13.80 24.66
N GLY A 35 9.01 -13.87 23.42
CA GLY A 35 8.61 -14.87 22.43
C GLY A 35 9.78 -15.33 21.57
N LEU A 36 9.57 -15.40 20.26
CA LEU A 36 10.52 -15.90 19.26
C LEU A 36 10.76 -14.86 18.18
N ARG A 37 11.97 -14.87 17.60
CA ARG A 37 12.34 -14.14 16.39
C ARG A 37 12.52 -15.12 15.24
N PHE A 38 12.04 -14.75 14.05
CA PHE A 38 12.23 -15.48 12.80
C PHE A 38 13.04 -14.62 11.85
N ASN A 39 14.20 -15.11 11.40
CA ASN A 39 15.09 -14.41 10.47
C ASN A 39 15.05 -14.97 9.04
N GLN A 40 14.29 -16.06 8.82
CA GLN A 40 14.02 -16.66 7.51
C GLN A 40 12.50 -16.77 7.25
N PHE A 41 11.76 -15.74 7.67
CA PHE A 41 10.35 -15.58 7.32
C PHE A 41 10.22 -14.79 6.01
N HIS A 42 9.39 -15.27 5.10
CA HIS A 42 9.24 -14.69 3.78
C HIS A 42 7.79 -14.30 3.52
N THR A 43 7.62 -13.20 2.83
CA THR A 43 6.38 -12.74 2.23
C THR A 43 6.47 -12.95 0.72
N THR A 44 5.48 -12.45 -0.02
CA THR A 44 5.70 -12.21 -1.45
C THR A 44 6.62 -10.98 -1.62
N ALA A 45 6.69 -10.38 -2.81
CA ALA A 45 7.37 -9.11 -3.00
C ALA A 45 6.43 -7.91 -3.02
N LEU A 46 5.16 -8.10 -2.59
CA LEU A 46 4.12 -7.10 -2.75
C LEU A 46 2.94 -7.21 -1.78
N CYS A 47 2.31 -6.08 -1.49
CA CYS A 47 1.29 -5.91 -0.46
C CYS A 47 0.02 -6.77 -0.62
N SER A 48 -0.85 -6.54 -1.62
CA SER A 48 -2.08 -7.35 -1.80
C SER A 48 -1.79 -8.85 -1.94
N PRO A 49 -0.78 -9.28 -2.75
CA PRO A 49 -0.38 -10.68 -2.84
C PRO A 49 -0.01 -11.30 -1.50
N THR A 50 0.78 -10.62 -0.67
CA THR A 50 1.13 -11.07 0.69
C THR A 50 -0.10 -11.18 1.58
N ARG A 51 -0.96 -10.16 1.59
CA ARG A 51 -2.18 -10.12 2.42
C ARG A 51 -3.14 -11.25 2.05
N ALA A 52 -3.34 -11.49 0.75
CA ALA A 52 -4.16 -12.60 0.25
C ALA A 52 -3.56 -13.94 0.65
N ALA A 53 -2.24 -14.12 0.47
CA ALA A 53 -1.57 -15.36 0.79
C ALA A 53 -1.61 -15.68 2.30
N MET A 54 -1.39 -14.67 3.13
CA MET A 54 -1.47 -14.76 4.58
C MET A 54 -2.85 -15.19 5.06
N LEU A 55 -3.89 -14.48 4.62
CA LEU A 55 -5.25 -14.69 5.11
C LEU A 55 -5.84 -15.99 4.59
N THR A 56 -5.37 -16.54 3.46
CA THR A 56 -5.90 -17.77 2.87
C THR A 56 -5.01 -18.99 3.10
N GLY A 57 -3.76 -18.84 3.54
CA GLY A 57 -2.80 -19.95 3.68
C GLY A 57 -2.41 -20.61 2.35
N ARG A 58 -2.60 -19.89 1.24
CA ARG A 58 -2.41 -20.37 -0.14
C ARG A 58 -1.60 -19.36 -0.92
N ASN A 59 -0.92 -19.82 -1.97
CA ASN A 59 -0.08 -18.91 -2.77
C ASN A 59 -0.92 -17.88 -3.52
N HIS A 60 -0.40 -16.67 -3.64
CA HIS A 60 -1.14 -15.51 -4.12
C HIS A 60 -1.76 -15.70 -5.53
N HIS A 61 -1.06 -16.29 -6.49
CA HIS A 61 -1.64 -16.63 -7.80
C HIS A 61 -2.77 -17.67 -7.72
N ALA A 62 -2.68 -18.64 -6.81
CA ALA A 62 -3.73 -19.67 -6.66
C ALA A 62 -5.04 -19.07 -6.13
N VAL A 63 -4.95 -17.94 -5.42
CA VAL A 63 -6.11 -17.15 -4.94
C VAL A 63 -6.34 -15.90 -5.78
N HIS A 64 -5.83 -15.91 -7.01
CA HIS A 64 -6.02 -14.91 -8.05
C HIS A 64 -5.42 -13.53 -7.79
N MET A 65 -4.54 -13.42 -6.80
CA MET A 65 -3.82 -12.21 -6.43
C MET A 65 -2.38 -12.24 -6.99
N GLY A 66 -2.22 -12.51 -8.29
CA GLY A 66 -0.93 -12.45 -8.98
C GLY A 66 -0.33 -11.03 -9.07
N GLY A 67 -1.13 -10.00 -8.78
CA GLY A 67 -0.69 -8.63 -8.56
C GLY A 67 -1.64 -7.95 -7.57
N ILE A 68 -1.59 -6.62 -7.50
CA ILE A 68 -2.50 -5.82 -6.66
C ILE A 68 -3.90 -5.71 -7.26
N ALA A 69 -4.89 -5.40 -6.42
CA ALA A 69 -6.30 -5.28 -6.81
C ALA A 69 -6.56 -4.20 -7.88
N GLU A 70 -5.70 -3.18 -7.95
CA GLU A 70 -5.75 -2.09 -8.92
C GLU A 70 -5.26 -2.51 -10.33
N ALA A 71 -4.55 -3.64 -10.43
CA ALA A 71 -3.92 -4.15 -11.65
C ALA A 71 -4.54 -5.47 -12.14
N GLY A 72 -5.79 -5.74 -11.76
CA GLY A 72 -6.50 -6.97 -12.07
C GLY A 72 -6.72 -7.16 -13.58
N SER A 73 -6.57 -8.40 -14.05
CA SER A 73 -6.82 -8.79 -15.44
C SER A 73 -7.69 -10.04 -15.52
N ALA A 74 -8.41 -10.26 -16.62
CA ALA A 74 -9.27 -11.43 -16.80
C ALA A 74 -8.50 -12.76 -16.95
N PHE A 75 -7.18 -12.78 -16.74
CA PHE A 75 -6.38 -14.00 -16.78
C PHE A 75 -6.52 -14.80 -15.48
N PRO A 76 -6.57 -16.15 -15.56
CA PRO A 76 -6.50 -17.00 -14.37
C PRO A 76 -5.30 -16.63 -13.51
N GLY A 77 -5.51 -16.48 -12.21
CA GLY A 77 -4.46 -16.07 -11.28
C GLY A 77 -4.27 -14.56 -11.11
N TYR A 78 -4.91 -13.73 -11.94
CA TYR A 78 -4.67 -12.28 -11.98
C TYR A 78 -5.94 -11.41 -11.93
N ASP A 79 -7.13 -11.99 -11.78
CA ASP A 79 -8.39 -11.22 -11.71
C ASP A 79 -8.60 -10.47 -10.40
N CYS A 80 -7.74 -10.73 -9.40
CA CYS A 80 -7.77 -10.15 -8.06
C CYS A 80 -9.06 -10.43 -7.29
N ILE A 81 -9.78 -11.48 -7.65
CA ILE A 81 -10.99 -11.94 -6.97
C ILE A 81 -10.65 -13.21 -6.19
N ILE A 82 -10.51 -13.08 -4.87
CA ILE A 82 -10.29 -14.26 -4.02
C ILE A 82 -11.46 -15.25 -4.20
N PRO A 83 -11.18 -16.50 -4.65
CA PRO A 83 -12.20 -17.50 -4.90
C PRO A 83 -12.81 -18.02 -3.59
N ARG A 84 -14.07 -18.49 -3.62
CA ARG A 84 -14.74 -19.01 -2.41
C ARG A 84 -14.18 -20.36 -1.94
N GLU A 85 -13.44 -21.03 -2.82
CA GLU A 85 -12.62 -22.21 -2.57
C GLU A 85 -11.38 -21.91 -1.71
N ALA A 86 -11.07 -20.64 -1.48
CA ALA A 86 -9.98 -20.16 -0.65
C ALA A 86 -10.48 -19.34 0.54
N ALA A 87 -11.30 -19.96 1.40
CA ALA A 87 -11.79 -19.32 2.61
C ALA A 87 -10.63 -18.78 3.47
N THR A 88 -10.82 -17.59 4.03
CA THR A 88 -9.84 -16.93 4.87
C THR A 88 -9.80 -17.56 6.27
N VAL A 89 -8.69 -17.34 6.98
CA VAL A 89 -8.54 -17.76 8.38
C VAL A 89 -9.59 -17.06 9.24
N ALA A 90 -9.96 -15.82 8.91
CA ALA A 90 -11.03 -15.10 9.59
C ALA A 90 -12.37 -15.81 9.43
N GLU A 91 -12.73 -16.24 8.23
CA GLU A 91 -14.00 -16.96 7.96
C GLU A 91 -14.05 -18.27 8.74
N VAL A 92 -12.97 -19.06 8.71
CA VAL A 92 -12.89 -20.34 9.43
C VAL A 92 -12.90 -20.14 10.95
N LEU A 93 -12.17 -19.15 11.47
CA LEU A 93 -12.18 -18.83 12.90
C LEU A 93 -13.56 -18.34 13.36
N LYS A 94 -14.20 -17.47 12.59
CA LYS A 94 -15.57 -16.98 12.86
C LYS A 94 -16.55 -18.15 12.97
N LEU A 95 -16.55 -19.04 11.99
CA LEU A 95 -17.41 -20.24 11.99
C LEU A 95 -17.05 -21.23 13.11
N SER A 96 -15.82 -21.18 13.61
CA SER A 96 -15.33 -21.96 14.76
C SER A 96 -15.55 -21.25 16.11
N GLY A 97 -16.24 -20.12 16.12
CA GLY A 97 -16.66 -19.41 17.33
C GLY A 97 -15.79 -18.23 17.75
N TYR A 98 -14.81 -17.78 16.97
CA TYR A 98 -14.02 -16.58 17.29
C TYR A 98 -14.79 -15.29 16.98
N SER A 99 -14.55 -14.23 17.75
CA SER A 99 -14.88 -12.86 17.33
C SER A 99 -13.79 -12.35 16.37
N THR A 100 -14.14 -11.83 15.20
CA THR A 100 -13.14 -11.43 14.19
C THR A 100 -13.19 -9.95 13.87
N ALA A 101 -12.05 -9.27 13.86
CA ALA A 101 -11.96 -7.85 13.50
C ALA A 101 -10.72 -7.54 12.66
N ALA A 102 -10.86 -6.58 11.74
CA ALA A 102 -9.79 -6.01 10.94
C ALA A 102 -9.71 -4.49 11.14
N PHE A 103 -8.49 -3.98 11.35
CA PHE A 103 -8.22 -2.56 11.57
C PHE A 103 -7.10 -2.09 10.63
N GLY A 104 -7.36 -1.04 9.86
CA GLY A 104 -6.40 -0.41 8.94
C GLY A 104 -6.52 -0.85 7.47
N LYS A 105 -5.39 -1.02 6.77
CA LYS A 105 -5.31 -1.28 5.33
C LYS A 105 -5.81 -2.68 4.96
N TRP A 106 -6.83 -2.73 4.11
CA TRP A 106 -7.36 -3.99 3.57
C TRP A 106 -6.64 -4.43 2.29
N HIS A 107 -6.76 -3.65 1.21
CA HIS A 107 -6.10 -3.85 -0.08
C HIS A 107 -6.36 -5.20 -0.78
N LEU A 108 -7.55 -5.79 -0.57
CA LEU A 108 -7.98 -7.03 -1.23
C LEU A 108 -9.33 -6.91 -1.95
N THR A 109 -9.96 -5.73 -1.91
CA THR A 109 -11.22 -5.47 -2.62
C THR A 109 -10.93 -4.97 -4.03
N PRO A 110 -11.38 -5.65 -5.10
CA PRO A 110 -11.25 -5.17 -6.47
C PRO A 110 -11.81 -3.74 -6.61
N LEU A 111 -11.12 -2.85 -7.34
CA LEU A 111 -11.53 -1.44 -7.45
C LEU A 111 -13.00 -1.26 -7.84
N ARG A 112 -13.50 -2.03 -8.81
CA ARG A 112 -14.90 -2.00 -9.25
C ARG A 112 -15.93 -2.39 -8.17
N GLU A 113 -15.50 -3.08 -7.11
CA GLU A 113 -16.34 -3.49 -5.98
C GLU A 113 -16.20 -2.55 -4.76
N GLN A 114 -15.34 -1.52 -4.83
CA GLN A 114 -15.21 -0.49 -3.78
C GLN A 114 -16.35 0.56 -3.83
N SER A 115 -17.53 0.15 -4.28
CA SER A 115 -18.72 1.02 -4.32
C SER A 115 -19.36 1.17 -2.95
N LEU A 116 -19.87 2.37 -2.64
CA LEU A 116 -20.64 2.68 -1.43
C LEU A 116 -21.98 1.90 -1.36
N THR A 117 -22.38 1.24 -2.44
CA THR A 117 -23.61 0.44 -2.51
C THR A 117 -23.35 -1.05 -2.70
N GLY A 118 -22.10 -1.49 -2.60
CA GLY A 118 -21.69 -2.88 -2.81
C GLY A 118 -21.44 -3.27 -4.28
N PRO A 119 -21.15 -4.55 -4.57
CA PRO A 119 -21.22 -5.69 -3.65
C PRO A 119 -20.19 -5.66 -2.52
N PHE A 120 -20.52 -6.26 -1.37
CA PHE A 120 -19.66 -6.28 -0.17
C PHE A 120 -18.99 -7.66 0.07
N ASP A 121 -19.07 -8.58 -0.89
CA ASP A 121 -18.55 -9.95 -0.75
C ASP A 121 -17.01 -10.01 -0.57
N ARG A 122 -16.25 -9.09 -1.19
CA ARG A 122 -14.78 -9.02 -1.09
C ARG A 122 -14.30 -7.88 -0.20
N TRP A 123 -15.22 -7.29 0.56
CA TRP A 123 -14.87 -6.43 1.68
C TRP A 123 -14.49 -7.30 2.88
N PRO A 124 -13.80 -6.76 3.91
CA PRO A 124 -13.43 -7.53 5.09
C PRO A 124 -14.60 -8.30 5.71
N MET A 125 -15.78 -7.68 5.74
CA MET A 125 -17.01 -8.26 6.27
C MET A 125 -17.55 -9.46 5.47
N GLY A 126 -17.28 -9.49 4.17
CA GLY A 126 -17.60 -10.61 3.29
C GLY A 126 -16.55 -11.73 3.31
N LEU A 127 -15.39 -11.47 3.90
CA LEU A 127 -14.25 -12.39 4.00
C LEU A 127 -13.92 -12.76 5.45
N GLY A 128 -14.95 -12.85 6.29
CA GLY A 128 -14.88 -13.48 7.61
C GLY A 128 -14.69 -12.55 8.79
N PHE A 129 -14.54 -11.24 8.59
CA PHE A 129 -14.48 -10.28 9.69
C PHE A 129 -15.90 -9.86 10.13
N GLU A 130 -16.14 -9.77 11.44
CA GLU A 130 -17.39 -9.23 12.02
C GLU A 130 -17.29 -7.73 12.31
N ARG A 131 -16.06 -7.20 12.35
CA ARG A 131 -15.75 -5.78 12.51
C ARG A 131 -14.66 -5.36 11.53
N PHE A 132 -14.86 -4.23 10.88
CA PHE A 132 -13.88 -3.55 10.06
C PHE A 132 -13.86 -2.05 10.36
N TYR A 133 -12.66 -1.49 10.49
CA TYR A 133 -12.43 -0.05 10.54
C TYR A 133 -11.10 0.28 9.88
N GLY A 134 -11.11 0.99 8.74
CA GLY A 134 -9.88 1.18 7.98
C GLY A 134 -10.10 1.68 6.56
N ILE A 135 -9.08 1.49 5.72
CA ILE A 135 -9.10 1.85 4.29
C ILE A 135 -9.19 0.60 3.42
N LEU A 136 -9.88 0.71 2.28
CA LEU A 136 -9.95 -0.37 1.29
C LEU A 136 -8.79 -0.30 0.27
N SER A 137 -8.35 0.93 -0.02
CA SER A 137 -7.27 1.24 -0.94
C SER A 137 -5.93 0.78 -0.40
N ALA A 138 -4.94 0.96 -1.26
CA ALA A 138 -3.60 0.49 -1.09
C ALA A 138 -2.69 1.44 -0.30
N GLU A 139 -3.01 2.73 -0.30
CA GLU A 139 -2.30 3.77 0.45
C GLU A 139 -3.31 4.85 0.88
N ALA A 140 -2.91 5.70 1.82
CA ALA A 140 -3.74 6.81 2.31
C ALA A 140 -2.90 7.89 2.99
N SER A 141 -3.34 9.15 2.89
CA SER A 141 -2.91 10.21 3.81
C SER A 141 -3.14 9.76 5.25
N GLN A 142 -2.13 9.87 6.11
CA GLN A 142 -2.31 9.57 7.54
C GLN A 142 -3.10 10.65 8.28
N TYR A 143 -3.33 11.82 7.66
CA TYR A 143 -4.04 12.96 8.25
C TYR A 143 -5.48 13.10 7.71
N GLU A 144 -5.70 12.83 6.42
CA GLU A 144 -7.02 12.88 5.77
C GLU A 144 -7.43 11.54 5.07
N PRO A 145 -7.35 10.36 5.74
CA PRO A 145 -7.60 9.08 5.08
C PRO A 145 -9.08 8.88 4.67
N PRO A 146 -9.36 8.14 3.57
CA PRO A 146 -10.70 7.72 3.15
C PRO A 146 -11.21 6.53 3.98
N MET A 147 -11.42 6.77 5.27
CA MET A 147 -11.76 5.73 6.23
C MET A 147 -13.20 5.23 6.09
N PHE A 148 -13.37 3.93 6.34
CA PHE A 148 -14.66 3.26 6.43
C PHE A 148 -14.85 2.65 7.83
N ASP A 149 -16.04 2.85 8.37
CA ASP A 149 -16.58 2.05 9.46
C ASP A 149 -17.58 1.04 8.88
N GLN A 150 -17.21 -0.24 8.86
CA GLN A 150 -17.90 -1.29 8.11
C GLN A 150 -18.00 -0.94 6.61
N THR A 151 -19.18 -0.50 6.16
CA THR A 151 -19.47 -0.09 4.77
C THR A 151 -19.76 1.40 4.67
N THR A 152 -19.62 2.15 5.77
CA THR A 152 -20.00 3.56 5.86
C THR A 152 -18.74 4.42 5.82
N PRO A 153 -18.62 5.37 4.87
CA PRO A 153 -17.54 6.35 4.88
C PRO A 153 -17.57 7.21 6.15
N VAL A 154 -16.41 7.52 6.72
CA VAL A 154 -16.26 8.37 7.91
C VAL A 154 -15.15 9.42 7.72
N MET A 155 -15.24 10.52 8.46
CA MET A 155 -14.22 11.60 8.49
C MET A 155 -13.69 11.74 9.91
N PRO A 156 -12.81 10.81 10.35
CA PRO A 156 -12.40 10.74 11.76
C PRO A 156 -11.48 11.90 12.18
N TYR A 157 -10.92 12.63 11.22
CA TYR A 157 -10.19 13.87 11.46
C TYR A 157 -11.12 15.07 11.73
N GLU A 158 -12.42 14.97 11.41
CA GLU A 158 -13.33 16.10 11.57
C GLU A 158 -13.50 16.40 13.07
N HIS A 159 -13.19 17.63 13.47
CA HIS A 159 -13.12 18.07 14.87
C HIS A 159 -11.96 17.49 15.70
N HIS A 160 -10.95 16.91 15.04
CA HIS A 160 -9.74 16.38 15.67
C HIS A 160 -8.49 17.07 15.11
N GLU A 161 -8.02 18.13 15.79
CA GLU A 161 -6.89 18.96 15.34
C GLU A 161 -5.56 18.20 15.18
N ARG A 162 -5.39 17.07 15.90
CA ARG A 162 -4.22 16.19 15.81
C ARG A 162 -4.64 14.76 15.49
N TYR A 163 -5.43 14.58 14.44
CA TYR A 163 -5.75 13.25 13.95
C TYR A 163 -4.54 12.60 13.27
N HIS A 164 -4.32 11.31 13.51
CA HIS A 164 -3.39 10.49 12.74
C HIS A 164 -3.90 9.04 12.69
N MET A 165 -3.97 8.46 11.49
CA MET A 165 -4.61 7.16 11.23
C MET A 165 -4.09 6.03 12.12
N THR A 166 -2.76 5.85 12.25
CA THR A 166 -2.18 4.81 13.12
C THR A 166 -2.62 4.90 14.58
N GLU A 167 -2.82 6.10 15.11
CA GLU A 167 -3.28 6.29 16.49
C GLU A 167 -4.74 5.87 16.63
N ASP A 168 -5.58 6.32 15.70
CA ASP A 168 -7.02 6.04 15.73
C ASP A 168 -7.32 4.56 15.50
N ILE A 169 -6.69 3.89 14.52
CA ILE A 169 -6.92 2.45 14.33
C ILE A 169 -6.44 1.63 15.54
N ALA A 170 -5.40 2.08 16.25
CA ALA A 170 -4.98 1.45 17.51
C ALA A 170 -6.01 1.67 18.62
N ASP A 171 -6.57 2.88 18.73
CA ASP A 171 -7.67 3.18 19.65
C ASP A 171 -8.88 2.27 19.38
N ARG A 172 -9.32 2.16 18.12
CA ARG A 172 -10.45 1.29 17.75
C ARG A 172 -10.19 -0.18 18.00
N ALA A 173 -8.97 -0.66 17.77
CA ALA A 173 -8.61 -2.03 18.06
C ALA A 173 -8.68 -2.31 19.58
N ILE A 174 -8.15 -1.40 20.40
CA ILE A 174 -8.16 -1.50 21.86
C ILE A 174 -9.59 -1.43 22.40
N GLU A 175 -10.37 -0.44 21.98
CA GLU A 175 -11.79 -0.29 22.34
C GLU A 175 -12.58 -1.55 22.00
N TRP A 176 -12.36 -2.11 20.80
CA TRP A 176 -13.03 -3.33 20.38
C TRP A 176 -12.62 -4.55 21.23
N MET A 177 -11.32 -4.73 21.52
CA MET A 177 -10.85 -5.82 22.38
C MET A 177 -11.44 -5.73 23.79
N GLN A 178 -11.51 -4.52 24.36
CA GLN A 178 -12.12 -4.26 25.67
C GLN A 178 -13.62 -4.58 25.67
N LEU A 179 -14.34 -4.15 24.63
CA LEU A 179 -15.77 -4.42 24.48
C LEU A 179 -16.02 -5.93 24.27
N GLN A 180 -15.25 -6.57 23.41
CA GLN A 180 -15.32 -8.01 23.14
C GLN A 180 -15.11 -8.79 24.43
N ARG A 181 -14.08 -8.44 25.21
CA ARG A 181 -13.75 -9.13 26.47
C ARG A 181 -14.81 -8.94 27.54
N SER A 182 -15.37 -7.75 27.68
CA SER A 182 -16.39 -7.45 28.70
C SER A 182 -17.76 -8.05 28.38
N THR A 183 -18.07 -8.26 27.09
CA THR A 183 -19.38 -8.79 26.65
C THR A 183 -19.35 -10.29 26.38
N ASN A 184 -18.24 -10.83 25.89
CA ASN A 184 -18.09 -12.24 25.49
C ASN A 184 -16.77 -12.85 25.97
N PRO A 185 -16.46 -12.87 27.28
CA PRO A 185 -15.15 -13.26 27.80
C PRO A 185 -14.73 -14.70 27.52
N GLN A 186 -15.68 -15.60 27.22
CA GLN A 186 -15.38 -17.00 26.87
C GLN A 186 -15.14 -17.20 25.37
N ARG A 187 -15.49 -16.21 24.54
CA ARG A 187 -15.27 -16.25 23.10
C ARG A 187 -13.85 -15.70 22.83
N PRO A 188 -12.94 -16.47 22.20
CA PRO A 188 -11.65 -15.91 21.81
C PRO A 188 -11.84 -14.90 20.66
N PHE A 189 -10.84 -14.04 20.45
CA PHE A 189 -10.86 -13.09 19.34
C PHE A 189 -9.68 -13.26 18.39
N PHE A 190 -9.89 -12.88 17.13
CA PHE A 190 -8.87 -12.65 16.13
C PHE A 190 -8.92 -11.19 15.69
N ALA A 191 -7.85 -10.44 15.97
CA ALA A 191 -7.67 -9.08 15.51
C ALA A 191 -6.55 -9.01 14.47
N TYR A 192 -6.91 -8.59 13.26
CA TYR A 192 -5.98 -8.27 12.20
C TYR A 192 -5.72 -6.77 12.20
N PHE A 193 -4.53 -6.36 12.62
CA PHE A 193 -4.10 -4.97 12.71
C PHE A 193 -3.07 -4.71 11.61
N ALA A 194 -3.52 -4.13 10.50
CA ALA A 194 -2.67 -3.87 9.34
C ALA A 194 -2.58 -2.38 9.09
N THR A 195 -1.44 -1.77 9.40
CA THR A 195 -1.29 -0.32 9.29
C THR A 195 -1.20 0.10 7.82
N GLY A 196 -1.55 1.36 7.53
CA GLY A 196 -1.10 2.03 6.29
C GLY A 196 0.37 2.48 6.38
N ALA A 197 0.88 2.64 7.60
CA ALA A 197 2.31 2.75 7.86
C ALA A 197 3.01 1.42 7.51
N MET A 198 4.20 1.40 6.92
CA MET A 198 5.13 2.51 6.64
C MET A 198 5.11 2.97 5.18
N HIS A 199 4.04 2.67 4.44
CA HIS A 199 3.89 3.11 3.06
C HIS A 199 3.93 4.64 2.97
N CYS A 200 4.26 5.15 1.79
CA CYS A 200 4.06 6.56 1.51
C CYS A 200 2.56 6.92 1.51
N PRO A 201 2.21 8.17 1.83
CA PRO A 201 3.11 9.26 2.21
C PRO A 201 3.65 9.09 3.63
N HIS A 202 4.93 9.39 3.83
CA HIS A 202 5.57 9.26 5.15
C HIS A 202 5.15 10.44 6.04
N HIS A 203 3.97 10.34 6.65
CA HIS A 203 3.39 11.34 7.54
C HIS A 203 3.64 11.01 9.00
N VAL A 204 4.24 11.95 9.73
CA VAL A 204 4.41 11.83 11.18
C VAL A 204 4.63 13.21 11.81
N TRP A 205 4.22 13.35 13.05
CA TRP A 205 4.47 14.58 13.79
C TRP A 205 5.97 14.90 13.94
N PRO A 206 6.37 16.18 13.88
CA PRO A 206 7.77 16.59 13.96
C PRO A 206 8.51 16.05 15.18
N GLU A 207 7.86 15.94 16.34
CA GLU A 207 8.49 15.42 17.56
C GLU A 207 8.95 13.96 17.45
N TRP A 208 8.47 13.20 16.46
CA TRP A 208 8.95 11.86 16.16
C TRP A 208 10.10 11.87 15.15
N ALA A 209 9.96 12.63 14.06
CA ALA A 209 11.01 12.77 13.05
C ALA A 209 12.29 13.39 13.63
N ASP A 210 12.15 14.43 14.46
CA ASP A 210 13.27 15.20 15.01
C ASP A 210 14.15 14.39 15.99
N LYS A 211 13.66 13.26 16.51
CA LYS A 211 14.47 12.30 17.29
C LYS A 211 15.62 11.72 16.48
N PHE A 212 15.49 11.69 15.15
CA PHE A 212 16.44 11.10 14.23
C PHE A 212 17.38 12.11 13.56
N LYS A 213 17.26 13.40 13.90
CA LYS A 213 18.05 14.47 13.30
C LYS A 213 19.56 14.17 13.33
N GLY A 214 20.18 14.15 12.15
CA GLY A 214 21.61 13.91 11.97
C GLY A 214 22.07 12.45 12.08
N GLN A 215 21.18 11.50 12.36
CA GLN A 215 21.56 10.08 12.47
C GLN A 215 21.87 9.40 11.12
N PHE A 216 21.56 10.08 10.01
CA PHE A 216 21.74 9.62 8.64
C PHE A 216 22.73 10.48 7.84
N ASP A 217 23.51 11.33 8.51
CA ASP A 217 24.41 12.30 7.86
C ASP A 217 25.50 11.65 6.99
N ASP A 218 25.88 10.42 7.33
CA ASP A 218 26.90 9.64 6.65
C ASP A 218 26.38 8.78 5.48
N GLY A 219 25.08 8.80 5.22
CA GLY A 219 24.47 8.27 4.01
C GLY A 219 24.12 6.77 4.00
N TRP A 220 23.46 6.34 2.92
CA TRP A 220 22.92 4.99 2.79
C TRP A 220 23.98 3.88 2.76
N ASP A 221 25.16 4.10 2.15
CA ASP A 221 26.24 3.10 2.16
C ASP A 221 26.74 2.84 3.60
N ALA A 222 26.93 3.92 4.39
CA ALA A 222 27.35 3.82 5.78
C ALA A 222 26.25 3.22 6.66
N LEU A 223 24.98 3.58 6.44
CA LEU A 223 23.85 2.99 7.13
C LEU A 223 23.79 1.48 6.89
N ARG A 224 23.86 1.04 5.63
CA ARG A 224 23.83 -0.38 5.26
C ARG A 224 24.93 -1.17 5.96
N GLN A 225 26.15 -0.62 5.99
CA GLN A 225 27.28 -1.23 6.70
C GLN A 225 27.00 -1.34 8.21
N ARG A 226 26.48 -0.29 8.85
CA ARG A 226 26.13 -0.32 10.29
C ARG A 226 25.05 -1.35 10.60
N VAL A 227 24.02 -1.44 9.77
CA VAL A 227 22.93 -2.42 9.94
C VAL A 227 23.48 -3.83 9.86
N TYR A 228 24.29 -4.13 8.84
CA TYR A 228 24.96 -5.42 8.67
C TYR A 228 25.85 -5.79 9.87
N GLU A 229 26.69 -4.86 10.33
CA GLU A 229 27.54 -5.10 11.50
C GLU A 229 26.72 -5.36 12.77
N ARG A 230 25.64 -4.60 12.97
CA ARG A 230 24.74 -4.79 14.12
C ARG A 230 23.98 -6.12 14.03
N GLN A 231 23.53 -6.52 12.85
CA GLN A 231 22.90 -7.81 12.60
C GLN A 231 23.82 -8.98 12.99
N LEU A 232 25.10 -8.92 12.61
CA LEU A 232 26.12 -9.89 13.01
C LEU A 232 26.35 -9.88 14.53
N GLN A 233 26.46 -8.70 15.13
CA GLN A 233 26.67 -8.55 16.58
C GLN A 233 25.52 -9.13 17.39
N LEU A 234 24.27 -8.93 16.94
CA LEU A 234 23.06 -9.47 17.56
C LEU A 234 22.87 -10.97 17.30
N GLY A 235 23.63 -11.55 16.36
CA GLY A 235 23.46 -12.92 15.90
C GLY A 235 22.13 -13.17 15.17
N VAL A 236 21.50 -12.11 14.65
CA VAL A 236 20.27 -12.20 13.87
C VAL A 236 20.56 -12.72 12.46
N ILE A 237 21.75 -12.46 11.93
CA ILE A 237 22.26 -13.11 10.74
C ILE A 237 23.48 -13.98 11.10
N PRO A 238 23.72 -15.10 10.40
CA PRO A 238 24.86 -15.96 10.66
C PRO A 238 26.22 -15.27 10.52
N LYS A 239 27.23 -15.78 11.23
CA LYS A 239 28.61 -15.34 11.00
C LYS A 239 29.05 -15.74 9.58
N GLY A 240 29.70 -14.80 8.88
CA GLY A 240 30.17 -15.03 7.52
C GLY A 240 29.13 -14.78 6.43
N THR A 241 27.91 -14.31 6.78
CA THR A 241 26.97 -13.77 5.80
C THR A 241 27.66 -12.72 4.93
N VAL A 242 27.38 -12.73 3.63
CA VAL A 242 27.96 -11.76 2.70
C VAL A 242 27.09 -10.50 2.71
N LEU A 243 27.72 -9.32 2.83
CA LEU A 243 27.02 -8.09 2.52
C LEU A 243 26.99 -7.92 1.00
N THR A 244 25.81 -8.07 0.39
CA THR A 244 25.70 -8.04 -1.07
C THR A 244 26.08 -6.65 -1.62
N PRO A 245 26.69 -6.59 -2.82
CA PRO A 245 27.13 -5.33 -3.40
C PRO A 245 25.96 -4.42 -3.73
N ARG A 246 26.25 -3.11 -3.85
CA ARG A 246 25.29 -2.13 -4.36
C ARG A 246 24.99 -2.42 -5.84
N PRO A 247 23.72 -2.49 -6.25
CA PRO A 247 23.36 -2.50 -7.67
C PRO A 247 23.96 -1.29 -8.39
N ALA A 248 24.41 -1.47 -9.64
CA ALA A 248 25.10 -0.42 -10.38
C ALA A 248 24.20 0.80 -10.67
N GLU A 249 22.90 0.59 -10.67
CA GLU A 249 21.84 1.55 -10.95
C GLU A 249 21.55 2.49 -9.77
N ILE A 250 22.00 2.15 -8.56
CA ILE A 250 21.82 2.97 -7.35
C ILE A 250 23.08 3.81 -7.14
N PRO A 251 23.04 5.16 -7.07
CA PRO A 251 24.26 5.95 -6.87
C PRO A 251 24.92 5.71 -5.50
N ALA A 252 26.25 5.85 -5.43
CA ALA A 252 26.93 5.91 -4.14
C ALA A 252 26.59 7.22 -3.41
N TRP A 253 26.56 7.23 -2.08
CA TRP A 253 26.39 8.45 -1.29
C TRP A 253 27.49 9.48 -1.55
N SER A 254 28.72 9.03 -1.81
CA SER A 254 29.85 9.90 -2.18
C SER A 254 29.69 10.54 -3.56
N GLU A 255 28.88 9.95 -4.44
CA GLU A 255 28.60 10.43 -5.80
C GLU A 255 27.30 11.24 -5.87
N TYR A 256 26.44 11.11 -4.85
CA TYR A 256 25.21 11.88 -4.75
C TYR A 256 25.52 13.37 -4.52
N PRO A 257 24.86 14.31 -5.24
CA PRO A 257 25.19 15.73 -5.15
C PRO A 257 25.04 16.29 -3.74
N ASP A 258 26.10 16.93 -3.23
CA ASP A 258 26.12 17.48 -1.87
C ASP A 258 24.97 18.46 -1.59
N LYS A 259 24.54 19.20 -2.62
CA LYS A 259 23.43 20.15 -2.55
C LYS A 259 22.11 19.49 -2.10
N TYR A 260 21.85 18.25 -2.54
CA TYR A 260 20.56 17.56 -2.28
C TYR A 260 20.62 16.63 -1.06
N LYS A 261 21.80 16.41 -0.46
CA LYS A 261 21.96 15.59 0.76
C LYS A 261 21.06 16.03 1.93
N PRO A 262 20.82 17.33 2.18
CA PRO A 262 19.90 17.76 3.25
C PRO A 262 18.49 17.18 3.09
N ALA A 263 17.91 17.25 1.90
CA ALA A 263 16.58 16.69 1.62
C ALA A 263 16.57 15.16 1.79
N ALA A 264 17.56 14.47 1.21
CA ALA A 264 17.68 13.02 1.33
C ALA A 264 17.78 12.52 2.78
N ARG A 265 18.49 13.27 3.65
CA ARG A 265 18.58 12.97 5.08
C ARG A 265 17.24 13.19 5.77
N ARG A 266 16.59 14.34 5.53
CA ARG A 266 15.32 14.66 6.18
C ARG A 266 14.22 13.66 5.84
N LEU A 267 14.14 13.21 4.58
CA LEU A 267 13.20 12.15 4.18
C LEU A 267 13.40 10.86 4.98
N MET A 268 14.65 10.45 5.22
CA MET A 268 14.97 9.27 6.03
C MET A 268 14.69 9.48 7.53
N GLU A 269 14.92 10.69 8.06
CA GLU A 269 14.56 11.06 9.44
C GLU A 269 13.05 10.99 9.67
N VAL A 270 12.26 11.46 8.71
CA VAL A 270 10.79 11.39 8.74
C VAL A 270 10.33 9.93 8.70
N PHE A 271 10.86 9.11 7.80
CA PHE A 271 10.57 7.67 7.78
C PHE A 271 10.91 6.98 9.11
N ALA A 272 12.09 7.24 9.67
CA ALA A 272 12.49 6.67 10.96
C ALA A 272 11.58 7.12 12.12
N GLY A 273 11.17 8.40 12.12
CA GLY A 273 10.19 8.95 13.03
C GLY A 273 8.83 8.24 12.93
N PHE A 274 8.35 8.04 11.70
CA PHE A 274 7.08 7.39 11.43
C PHE A 274 7.07 5.91 11.85
N MET A 275 8.21 5.21 11.71
CA MET A 275 8.37 3.84 12.17
C MET A 275 8.38 3.75 13.70
N ALA A 276 9.09 4.65 14.38
CA ALA A 276 9.10 4.71 15.84
C ALA A 276 7.72 5.08 16.43
N HIS A 277 6.97 5.96 15.76
CA HIS A 277 5.58 6.30 16.11
C HIS A 277 4.68 5.07 15.97
N THR A 278 4.78 4.36 14.85
CA THR A 278 3.96 3.18 14.57
C THR A 278 4.21 2.05 15.58
N ASP A 279 5.47 1.73 15.87
CA ASP A 279 5.81 0.73 16.89
C ASP A 279 5.28 1.11 18.28
N ALA A 280 5.30 2.41 18.65
CA ALA A 280 4.74 2.86 19.92
C ALA A 280 3.23 2.55 20.03
N HIS A 281 2.47 2.68 18.94
CA HIS A 281 1.04 2.35 18.93
C HIS A 281 0.77 0.85 18.88
N VAL A 282 1.65 0.07 18.26
CA VAL A 282 1.65 -1.40 18.41
C VAL A 282 1.89 -1.79 19.87
N GLY A 283 2.77 -1.06 20.58
CA GLY A 283 3.00 -1.22 22.02
C GLY A 283 1.73 -1.07 22.85
N ARG A 284 0.86 -0.12 22.50
CA ARG A 284 -0.44 0.08 23.18
C ARG A 284 -1.36 -1.13 23.03
N LEU A 285 -1.29 -1.87 21.92
CA LEU A 285 -2.04 -3.12 21.76
C LEU A 285 -1.55 -4.19 22.74
N LEU A 286 -0.23 -4.32 22.91
CA LEU A 286 0.36 -5.25 23.88
C LEU A 286 -0.06 -4.90 25.31
N ASP A 287 0.02 -3.62 25.68
CA ASP A 287 -0.37 -3.14 26.99
C ASP A 287 -1.86 -3.41 27.26
N ALA A 288 -2.72 -3.19 26.26
CA ALA A 288 -4.15 -3.52 26.36
C ALA A 288 -4.40 -5.02 26.60
N LEU A 289 -3.61 -5.92 25.99
CA LEU A 289 -3.73 -7.36 26.24
C LEU A 289 -3.33 -7.74 27.67
N ASP A 290 -2.34 -7.06 28.25
CA ASP A 290 -1.93 -7.25 29.65
C ASP A 290 -3.01 -6.75 30.60
N ASP A 291 -3.53 -5.55 30.37
CA ASP A 291 -4.58 -4.93 31.18
C ASP A 291 -5.87 -5.77 31.19
N LEU A 292 -6.19 -6.40 30.05
CA LEU A 292 -7.31 -7.34 29.93
C LEU A 292 -7.05 -8.70 30.60
N GLY A 293 -5.81 -8.98 31.02
CA GLY A 293 -5.41 -10.25 31.62
C GLY A 293 -5.47 -11.44 30.66
N VAL A 294 -5.33 -11.19 29.36
CA VAL A 294 -5.42 -12.22 28.30
C VAL A 294 -4.11 -12.44 27.55
N ALA A 295 -3.08 -11.65 27.83
CA ALA A 295 -1.79 -11.69 27.14
C ALA A 295 -1.11 -13.07 27.12
N ASP A 296 -1.24 -13.87 28.18
CA ASP A 296 -0.61 -15.20 28.26
C ASP A 296 -1.22 -16.21 27.26
N ASN A 297 -2.54 -16.10 27.03
CA ASN A 297 -3.29 -16.95 26.09
C ASN A 297 -3.59 -16.23 24.76
N THR A 298 -2.75 -15.28 24.37
CA THR A 298 -2.84 -14.58 23.08
C THR A 298 -1.60 -14.86 22.27
N ILE A 299 -1.78 -15.30 21.02
CA ILE A 299 -0.72 -15.36 20.03
C ILE A 299 -0.63 -13.98 19.40
N PHE A 300 0.47 -13.28 19.64
CA PHE A 300 0.76 -11.99 19.06
C PHE A 300 1.85 -12.17 18.00
N VAL A 301 1.50 -11.99 16.73
CA VAL A 301 2.40 -12.07 15.59
C VAL A 301 2.70 -10.65 15.14
N TYR A 302 3.98 -10.27 15.08
CA TYR A 302 4.43 -9.01 14.53
C TYR A 302 5.26 -9.31 13.28
N VAL A 303 4.67 -9.11 12.11
CA VAL A 303 5.36 -9.15 10.82
C VAL A 303 5.79 -7.72 10.48
N THR A 304 7.10 -7.48 10.35
CA THR A 304 7.59 -6.11 10.23
C THR A 304 7.20 -5.47 8.92
N GLY A 305 7.05 -6.22 7.83
CA GLY A 305 6.62 -5.71 6.52
C GLY A 305 5.91 -6.80 5.72
N ASP A 306 4.98 -6.42 4.85
CA ASP A 306 4.33 -7.31 3.88
C ASP A 306 5.16 -7.56 2.61
N ASN A 307 6.28 -6.85 2.48
CA ASN A 307 7.33 -7.00 1.48
C ASN A 307 8.60 -6.25 1.94
N GLY A 308 9.65 -6.26 1.12
CA GLY A 308 10.85 -5.43 1.28
C GLY A 308 10.58 -3.92 1.34
N ALA A 309 11.63 -3.14 1.57
CA ALA A 309 11.53 -1.67 1.61
C ALA A 309 11.12 -1.08 0.24
N SER A 310 10.22 -0.10 0.21
CA SER A 310 9.82 0.52 -1.07
C SER A 310 10.90 1.44 -1.64
N ALA A 311 11.09 1.40 -2.96
CA ALA A 311 12.07 2.21 -3.69
C ALA A 311 11.41 3.23 -4.64
N GLU A 312 10.14 3.55 -4.39
CA GLU A 312 9.28 4.28 -5.32
C GLU A 312 9.61 5.77 -5.45
N GLY A 313 10.18 6.37 -4.40
CA GLY A 313 10.58 7.78 -4.35
C GLY A 313 11.80 8.15 -5.18
N THR A 314 12.10 7.41 -6.27
CA THR A 314 13.14 7.77 -7.25
C THR A 314 14.54 7.97 -6.66
N VAL A 315 15.48 8.47 -7.47
CA VAL A 315 16.85 8.80 -7.02
C VAL A 315 16.85 9.95 -6.00
N HIS A 316 15.91 10.88 -6.09
CA HIS A 316 15.93 12.12 -5.31
C HIS A 316 15.02 12.13 -4.08
N GLY A 317 14.18 11.13 -3.90
CA GLY A 317 12.99 11.26 -3.06
C GLY A 317 11.82 11.79 -3.89
N ALA A 318 10.71 12.03 -3.22
CA ALA A 318 9.55 12.69 -3.78
C ALA A 318 8.90 13.59 -2.73
N TRP A 319 8.38 14.73 -3.18
CA TRP A 319 7.50 15.62 -2.42
C TRP A 319 6.03 15.31 -2.74
N SER A 320 5.72 14.96 -3.99
CA SER A 320 4.38 14.60 -4.46
C SER A 320 4.33 13.15 -4.96
N ALA A 321 3.64 12.27 -4.23
CA ALA A 321 3.39 10.90 -4.69
C ALA A 321 2.64 10.84 -6.03
N PRO A 322 1.61 11.68 -6.28
CA PRO A 322 0.94 11.72 -7.58
C PRO A 322 1.89 12.03 -8.73
N SER A 323 2.95 12.81 -8.50
CA SER A 323 3.96 13.10 -9.52
C SER A 323 4.62 11.81 -10.02
N PHE A 324 5.15 10.98 -9.11
CA PHE A 324 5.74 9.72 -9.52
C PHE A 324 4.70 8.72 -10.01
N GLN A 325 3.46 8.75 -9.50
CA GLN A 325 2.37 7.85 -9.91
C GLN A 325 1.97 8.08 -11.37
N ASN A 326 2.03 9.33 -11.82
CA ASN A 326 1.83 9.73 -13.21
C ASN A 326 3.13 9.68 -14.04
N GLY A 327 4.25 9.22 -13.45
CA GLY A 327 5.56 9.09 -14.10
C GLY A 327 6.20 10.42 -14.51
N MET A 328 5.93 11.46 -13.73
CA MET A 328 6.47 12.80 -13.87
C MET A 328 7.47 13.01 -12.72
N PRO A 329 8.78 12.74 -12.91
CA PRO A 329 9.76 12.96 -11.85
C PRO A 329 9.86 14.45 -11.51
N GLU A 330 9.93 14.77 -10.21
CA GLU A 330 10.05 16.15 -9.73
C GLU A 330 11.48 16.68 -9.87
N ASP A 331 11.61 18.00 -10.02
CA ASP A 331 12.90 18.67 -9.98
C ASP A 331 13.51 18.53 -8.57
N PRO A 332 14.74 17.99 -8.40
CA PRO A 332 15.39 17.93 -7.09
C PRO A 332 15.57 19.29 -6.41
N GLU A 333 15.56 20.40 -7.14
CA GLU A 333 15.53 21.75 -6.56
C GLU A 333 14.20 22.02 -5.82
N TRP A 334 13.07 21.62 -6.39
CA TRP A 334 11.76 21.72 -5.73
C TRP A 334 11.73 20.94 -4.43
N ILE A 335 12.21 19.70 -4.46
CA ILE A 335 12.28 18.82 -3.28
C ILE A 335 13.13 19.48 -2.18
N LEU A 336 14.23 20.14 -2.55
CA LEU A 336 15.09 20.84 -1.59
C LEU A 336 14.42 22.09 -1.00
N ASP A 337 13.77 22.89 -1.82
CA ASP A 337 13.10 24.12 -1.40
C ASP A 337 11.91 23.85 -0.46
N HIS A 338 11.33 22.64 -0.53
CA HIS A 338 10.18 22.20 0.26
C HIS A 338 10.53 21.19 1.38
N ILE A 339 11.78 21.18 1.83
CA ILE A 339 12.26 20.27 2.88
C ILE A 339 11.44 20.34 4.19
N ASP A 340 10.88 21.50 4.50
CA ASP A 340 10.10 21.74 5.72
C ASP A 340 8.67 21.14 5.64
N ASP A 341 8.25 20.66 4.47
CA ASP A 341 6.95 20.00 4.28
C ASP A 341 6.96 18.53 4.68
N PHE A 342 8.12 17.85 4.59
CA PHE A 342 8.22 16.42 4.81
C PHE A 342 7.68 15.99 6.18
N GLY A 343 6.80 14.98 6.17
CA GLY A 343 6.10 14.49 7.35
C GLY A 343 4.76 15.18 7.65
N THR A 344 4.45 16.28 6.96
CA THR A 344 3.22 17.06 7.19
C THR A 344 2.19 16.82 6.10
N ALA A 345 0.94 17.24 6.34
CA ALA A 345 -0.14 17.18 5.34
C ALA A 345 0.12 18.05 4.09
N ARG A 346 1.21 18.82 4.01
CA ARG A 346 1.52 19.69 2.86
C ARG A 346 2.17 18.98 1.69
N CYS A 347 2.57 17.72 1.84
CA CYS A 347 3.23 16.94 0.80
C CYS A 347 2.84 15.47 0.93
N GLU A 348 3.00 14.69 -0.12
CA GLU A 348 2.88 13.22 -0.08
C GLU A 348 4.26 12.59 -0.26
N ASN A 349 5.16 12.77 0.72
CA ASN A 349 6.58 12.52 0.53
C ASN A 349 7.00 11.03 0.60
N HIS A 350 8.04 10.69 -0.16
CA HIS A 350 8.71 9.38 -0.17
C HIS A 350 10.24 9.56 -0.16
N TYR A 351 10.98 8.68 0.53
CA TYR A 351 12.45 8.73 0.57
C TYR A 351 13.14 8.25 -0.73
N ASN A 352 14.44 8.46 -0.84
CA ASN A 352 15.26 8.00 -1.98
C ASN A 352 15.31 6.47 -2.07
N LEU A 353 15.36 5.92 -3.29
CA LEU A 353 15.51 4.48 -3.55
C LEU A 353 16.73 3.84 -2.86
N ALA A 354 17.80 4.61 -2.63
CA ALA A 354 19.03 4.10 -2.03
C ALA A 354 18.86 3.81 -0.53
N TRP A 355 17.93 4.49 0.14
CA TRP A 355 17.56 4.19 1.52
C TRP A 355 16.84 2.84 1.62
N ALA A 356 15.95 2.53 0.67
CA ALA A 356 15.29 1.23 0.59
C ALA A 356 16.30 0.08 0.56
N TRP A 357 17.26 0.15 -0.37
CA TRP A 357 18.36 -0.81 -0.44
C TRP A 357 19.16 -0.89 0.87
N ALA A 358 19.45 0.23 1.53
CA ALA A 358 20.16 0.20 2.81
C ALA A 358 19.35 -0.48 3.93
N LEU A 359 18.02 -0.32 3.93
CA LEU A 359 17.10 -0.91 4.90
C LEU A 359 16.82 -2.39 4.65
N ASP A 360 17.09 -2.90 3.45
CA ASP A 360 17.02 -4.34 3.13
C ASP A 360 18.35 -5.08 3.36
N ALA A 361 19.30 -4.48 4.08
CA ALA A 361 20.54 -5.14 4.45
C ALA A 361 20.27 -6.50 5.14
N PRO A 362 21.00 -7.58 4.77
CA PRO A 362 22.17 -7.61 3.88
C PRO A 362 21.86 -8.01 2.44
N PHE A 363 20.59 -8.00 2.02
CA PHE A 363 20.13 -8.66 0.80
C PHE A 363 20.31 -7.83 -0.47
N GLN A 364 20.24 -8.51 -1.61
CA GLN A 364 20.07 -7.86 -2.91
C GLN A 364 18.63 -7.37 -3.08
N TRP A 365 18.47 -6.26 -3.79
CA TRP A 365 17.19 -5.69 -4.18
C TRP A 365 16.28 -5.32 -3.01
N MET A 366 15.00 -5.11 -3.31
CA MET A 366 13.98 -4.52 -2.44
C MET A 366 12.58 -4.89 -2.97
N LYS A 367 11.51 -4.23 -2.51
CA LYS A 367 10.11 -4.40 -2.96
C LYS A 367 9.99 -4.56 -4.48
N GLN A 368 9.00 -5.34 -4.94
CA GLN A 368 8.77 -5.80 -6.32
C GLN A 368 9.72 -6.88 -6.86
N VAL A 369 10.94 -7.04 -6.32
CA VAL A 369 11.91 -8.02 -6.84
C VAL A 369 11.79 -9.37 -6.14
N ALA A 370 10.80 -10.16 -6.56
CA ALA A 370 10.48 -11.47 -5.96
C ALA A 370 11.58 -12.54 -6.09
N SER A 371 12.57 -12.33 -6.97
CA SER A 371 13.67 -13.27 -7.15
C SER A 371 14.70 -13.24 -6.00
N HIS A 372 14.70 -12.19 -5.18
CA HIS A 372 15.72 -11.97 -4.16
C HIS A 372 15.12 -11.60 -2.80
N PHE A 373 15.84 -11.94 -1.73
CA PHE A 373 15.37 -11.76 -0.35
C PHE A 373 15.20 -10.30 0.08
N GLY A 374 15.79 -9.32 -0.60
CA GLY A 374 15.48 -7.91 -0.31
C GLY A 374 14.01 -7.59 -0.60
N GLY A 375 13.38 -8.27 -1.57
CA GLY A 375 11.95 -8.11 -1.84
C GLY A 375 11.05 -8.98 -0.99
N THR A 376 11.52 -10.14 -0.53
CA THR A 376 10.65 -11.21 0.02
C THR A 376 10.94 -11.62 1.44
N ARG A 377 12.10 -11.31 2.04
CA ARG A 377 12.42 -11.72 3.41
C ARG A 377 12.16 -10.59 4.39
N ASN A 378 11.28 -10.85 5.35
CA ASN A 378 10.92 -9.89 6.38
C ASN A 378 11.25 -10.44 7.77
N ALA A 379 11.44 -9.50 8.70
CA ALA A 379 11.57 -9.84 10.09
C ALA A 379 10.19 -10.18 10.66
N MET A 380 10.15 -11.20 11.53
CA MET A 380 8.93 -11.52 12.26
C MET A 380 9.26 -11.90 13.70
N ALA A 381 8.42 -11.47 14.64
CA ALA A 381 8.44 -11.95 16.00
C ALA A 381 7.07 -12.51 16.42
N VAL A 382 7.07 -13.55 17.25
CA VAL A 382 5.84 -14.18 17.77
C VAL A 382 5.93 -14.32 19.28
N ARG A 383 4.92 -13.82 19.99
CA ARG A 383 4.78 -13.96 21.44
C ARG A 383 3.53 -14.77 21.77
N TRP A 384 3.70 -15.82 22.57
CA TRP A 384 2.59 -16.60 23.12
C TRP A 384 3.04 -17.33 24.39
N PRO A 385 2.94 -16.71 25.58
CA PRO A 385 3.53 -17.23 26.81
C PRO A 385 3.06 -18.64 27.22
N MET A 386 1.83 -19.03 26.88
CA MET A 386 1.33 -20.38 27.15
C MET A 386 1.85 -21.45 26.19
N GLY A 387 2.27 -21.09 24.97
CA GLY A 387 2.74 -22.04 23.96
C GLY A 387 4.23 -21.98 23.67
N ILE A 388 4.93 -20.94 24.15
CA ILE A 388 6.36 -20.70 23.89
C ILE A 388 7.10 -20.62 25.23
N SER A 389 8.00 -21.56 25.46
CA SER A 389 8.88 -21.59 26.63
C SER A 389 10.25 -20.97 26.38
N ASP A 390 10.73 -20.98 25.13
CA ASP A 390 12.05 -20.49 24.70
C ASP A 390 12.05 -18.98 24.43
N LYS A 391 11.87 -18.19 25.49
CA LYS A 391 11.79 -16.72 25.40
C LYS A 391 13.08 -16.10 24.87
N GLY A 392 12.99 -15.27 23.83
CA GLY A 392 14.11 -14.63 23.15
C GLY A 392 14.76 -15.50 22.06
N GLY A 393 14.24 -16.71 21.84
CA GLY A 393 14.78 -17.69 20.90
C GLY A 393 14.77 -17.19 19.45
N LEU A 394 15.78 -17.61 18.68
CA LEU A 394 15.86 -17.38 17.23
C LEU A 394 15.40 -18.63 16.50
N ARG A 395 14.65 -18.45 15.41
CA ARG A 395 14.19 -19.50 14.48
C ARG A 395 14.74 -19.20 13.10
N GLN A 396 15.39 -20.21 12.54
CA GLN A 396 16.12 -20.14 11.28
C GLN A 396 15.53 -21.04 10.20
N GLN A 397 14.43 -21.74 10.51
CA GLN A 397 13.68 -22.52 9.54
C GLN A 397 13.10 -21.59 8.48
N PHE A 398 13.14 -22.03 7.22
CA PHE A 398 12.43 -21.37 6.13
C PHE A 398 10.92 -21.41 6.39
N HIS A 399 10.29 -20.24 6.42
CA HIS A 399 8.85 -20.08 6.49
C HIS A 399 8.37 -19.03 5.50
N HIS A 400 7.12 -19.16 5.07
CA HIS A 400 6.44 -18.19 4.21
C HIS A 400 5.12 -17.74 4.85
N VAL A 401 4.60 -16.57 4.48
CA VAL A 401 3.41 -15.97 5.09
C VAL A 401 2.17 -16.88 5.06
N VAL A 402 2.09 -17.80 4.09
CA VAL A 402 1.05 -18.83 3.99
C VAL A 402 1.02 -19.78 5.19
N ASP A 403 2.12 -19.91 5.93
CA ASP A 403 2.27 -20.79 7.10
C ASP A 403 1.51 -20.25 8.32
N LEU A 404 1.18 -18.95 8.35
CA LEU A 404 0.46 -18.35 9.47
C LEU A 404 -0.95 -18.94 9.62
N TYR A 405 -1.65 -19.20 8.51
CA TYR A 405 -2.98 -19.79 8.52
C TYR A 405 -3.04 -21.15 9.25
N PRO A 406 -2.30 -22.20 8.81
CA PRO A 406 -2.35 -23.50 9.49
C PRO A 406 -1.78 -23.43 10.91
N THR A 407 -0.81 -22.54 11.17
CA THR A 407 -0.27 -22.33 12.53
C THR A 407 -1.35 -21.82 13.49
N ILE A 408 -2.15 -20.84 13.04
CA ILE A 408 -3.24 -20.28 13.83
C ILE A 408 -4.30 -21.35 14.12
N LEU A 409 -4.68 -22.14 13.12
CA LEU A 409 -5.65 -23.22 13.32
C LEU A 409 -5.14 -24.29 14.28
N GLU A 410 -3.90 -24.75 14.12
CA GLU A 410 -3.31 -25.74 15.02
C GLU A 410 -3.23 -25.22 16.45
N ALA A 411 -2.78 -23.98 16.65
CA ALA A 411 -2.70 -23.39 17.97
C ALA A 411 -4.09 -23.15 18.60
N ALA A 412 -5.11 -22.96 17.78
CA ALA A 412 -6.51 -22.89 18.19
C ALA A 412 -7.14 -24.27 18.46
N GLY A 413 -6.48 -25.38 18.09
CA GLY A 413 -7.04 -26.73 18.15
C GLY A 413 -8.14 -26.97 17.11
N ILE A 414 -8.08 -26.28 15.98
CA ILE A 414 -9.06 -26.35 14.89
C ILE A 414 -8.43 -27.14 13.73
N GLU A 415 -9.13 -28.16 13.25
CA GLU A 415 -8.75 -28.85 12.00
C GLU A 415 -9.17 -27.99 10.80
N ALA A 416 -8.30 -27.87 9.80
CA ALA A 416 -8.62 -27.15 8.57
C ALA A 416 -9.83 -27.81 7.87
N PRO A 417 -10.93 -27.07 7.61
CA PRO A 417 -12.14 -27.68 7.08
C PRO A 417 -11.99 -28.03 5.59
N ASN A 418 -12.49 -29.20 5.20
CA ASN A 418 -12.58 -29.61 3.78
C ASN A 418 -13.65 -28.84 2.99
N SER A 419 -14.62 -28.22 3.68
CA SER A 419 -15.63 -27.35 3.07
C SER A 419 -16.01 -26.20 3.98
N VAL A 420 -16.28 -25.03 3.41
CA VAL A 420 -16.74 -23.83 4.11
C VAL A 420 -17.98 -23.31 3.40
N ASN A 421 -19.06 -23.06 4.15
CA ASN A 421 -20.35 -22.62 3.59
C ASN A 421 -20.86 -23.49 2.42
N GLY A 422 -20.59 -24.81 2.47
CA GLY A 422 -20.97 -25.76 1.43
C GLY A 422 -20.07 -25.82 0.20
N ILE A 423 -18.95 -25.08 0.20
CA ILE A 423 -17.99 -25.02 -0.91
C ILE A 423 -16.73 -25.79 -0.52
N GLU A 424 -16.33 -26.75 -1.36
CA GLU A 424 -15.09 -27.50 -1.19
C GLU A 424 -13.87 -26.56 -1.21
N GLN A 425 -12.96 -26.76 -0.27
CA GLN A 425 -11.81 -25.87 -0.11
C GLN A 425 -10.60 -26.41 -0.85
N MET A 426 -9.89 -25.51 -1.54
CA MET A 426 -8.56 -25.78 -2.09
C MET A 426 -7.62 -26.19 -0.95
N PRO A 427 -6.71 -27.16 -1.16
CA PRO A 427 -5.70 -27.51 -0.17
C PRO A 427 -4.91 -26.29 0.30
N LEU A 428 -4.51 -26.27 1.58
CA LEU A 428 -3.55 -25.28 2.06
C LEU A 428 -2.20 -25.50 1.39
N HIS A 429 -1.51 -24.41 1.06
CA HIS A 429 -0.14 -24.46 0.55
C HIS A 429 0.88 -24.22 1.67
N GLY A 430 0.48 -23.52 2.73
CA GLY A 430 1.28 -23.39 3.93
C GLY A 430 1.27 -24.62 4.82
N VAL A 431 2.25 -24.66 5.71
CA VAL A 431 2.41 -25.69 6.74
C VAL A 431 2.53 -25.01 8.11
N SER A 432 2.17 -25.73 9.17
CA SER A 432 2.24 -25.14 10.50
C SER A 432 3.68 -24.91 10.96
N MET A 433 3.89 -23.77 11.62
CA MET A 433 5.13 -23.35 12.27
C MET A 433 5.24 -23.88 13.71
N MET A 434 4.19 -24.50 14.26
CA MET A 434 4.16 -25.00 15.65
C MET A 434 5.35 -25.87 16.06
N PRO A 435 5.91 -26.75 15.20
CA PRO A 435 7.13 -27.49 15.54
C PRO A 435 8.32 -26.57 15.87
N SER A 436 8.45 -25.45 15.16
CA SER A 436 9.49 -24.45 15.45
C SER A 436 9.24 -23.77 16.79
N PHE A 437 7.99 -23.58 17.23
CA PHE A 437 7.70 -22.92 18.51
C PHE A 437 8.26 -23.73 19.68
N ALA A 438 8.12 -25.06 19.61
CA ALA A 438 8.57 -25.99 20.63
C ALA A 438 10.09 -26.23 20.63
N ASN A 439 10.75 -26.18 19.46
CA ASN A 439 12.17 -26.50 19.34
C ASN A 439 12.86 -25.67 18.26
N ALA A 440 13.88 -24.90 18.65
CA ALA A 440 14.70 -24.11 17.72
C ALA A 440 15.40 -24.94 16.63
N ASN A 441 15.65 -26.24 16.90
CA ASN A 441 16.27 -27.18 15.98
C ASN A 441 15.27 -28.14 15.33
N ALA A 442 13.96 -27.84 15.37
CA ALA A 442 12.98 -28.62 14.62
C ALA A 442 13.36 -28.63 13.13
N PRO A 443 13.22 -29.77 12.44
CA PRO A 443 13.37 -29.81 10.98
C PRO A 443 12.43 -28.81 10.33
N GLU A 444 12.85 -28.26 9.18
CA GLU A 444 11.97 -27.45 8.35
C GLU A 444 10.75 -28.27 7.93
N THR A 445 9.58 -27.64 7.98
CA THR A 445 8.32 -28.21 7.49
C THR A 445 7.96 -27.68 6.11
N HIS A 446 8.42 -26.47 5.77
CA HIS A 446 8.13 -25.80 4.51
C HIS A 446 9.25 -26.08 3.51
N HIS A 447 9.10 -27.14 2.72
CA HIS A 447 10.17 -27.64 1.85
C HIS A 447 10.26 -26.95 0.49
N THR A 448 9.19 -26.33 -0.01
CA THR A 448 9.14 -25.75 -1.36
C THR A 448 8.27 -24.51 -1.39
N GLN A 449 8.81 -23.39 -1.87
CA GLN A 449 8.07 -22.14 -2.08
C GLN A 449 8.53 -21.48 -3.38
N TYR A 450 7.60 -21.21 -4.30
CA TYR A 450 7.90 -20.36 -5.45
C TYR A 450 7.67 -18.89 -5.10
N PHE A 451 8.36 -18.01 -5.81
CA PHE A 451 8.17 -16.58 -5.77
C PHE A 451 8.03 -16.09 -7.21
N GLU A 452 7.01 -15.29 -7.47
CA GLU A 452 6.90 -14.56 -8.73
C GLU A 452 6.26 -13.21 -8.46
N MET A 453 6.85 -12.17 -9.06
CA MET A 453 6.25 -10.86 -9.17
C MET A 453 6.88 -10.15 -10.36
N PHE A 454 6.07 -9.71 -11.31
CA PHE A 454 6.52 -8.88 -12.43
C PHE A 454 7.61 -9.51 -13.29
N GLY A 455 7.51 -10.82 -13.51
CA GLY A 455 8.49 -11.60 -14.26
C GLY A 455 9.72 -12.01 -13.44
N ASN A 456 10.00 -11.32 -12.32
CA ASN A 456 11.01 -11.77 -11.36
C ASN A 456 10.54 -13.07 -10.74
N ARG A 457 11.40 -14.07 -10.70
CA ARG A 457 11.01 -15.42 -10.30
C ARG A 457 12.08 -16.13 -9.50
N ALA A 458 11.66 -16.91 -8.52
CA ALA A 458 12.52 -17.80 -7.77
C ALA A 458 11.78 -19.05 -7.27
N ILE A 459 12.54 -20.07 -6.88
CA ILE A 459 12.02 -21.28 -6.24
C ILE A 459 12.99 -21.73 -5.17
N TYR A 460 12.49 -21.78 -3.93
CA TYR A 460 13.15 -22.43 -2.82
C TYR A 460 12.80 -23.92 -2.80
N HIS A 461 13.79 -24.78 -2.59
CA HIS A 461 13.59 -26.19 -2.30
C HIS A 461 14.74 -26.80 -1.47
N ASP A 462 14.43 -27.22 -0.23
CA ASP A 462 15.33 -27.92 0.70
C ASP A 462 16.72 -27.27 0.84
N GLY A 463 16.72 -25.99 1.19
CA GLY A 463 17.94 -25.19 1.40
C GLY A 463 18.53 -24.56 0.15
N TRP A 464 18.09 -24.95 -1.05
CA TRP A 464 18.53 -24.35 -2.30
C TRP A 464 17.51 -23.35 -2.83
N ILE A 465 17.96 -22.26 -3.44
CA ILE A 465 17.08 -21.34 -4.18
C ILE A 465 17.67 -21.03 -5.56
N ALA A 466 16.85 -21.14 -6.59
CA ALA A 466 17.16 -20.62 -7.92
C ALA A 466 16.41 -19.31 -8.13
N SER A 467 17.09 -18.30 -8.64
CA SER A 467 16.58 -16.93 -8.77
C SER A 467 16.84 -16.37 -10.16
N CYS A 468 15.89 -15.63 -10.70
CA CYS A 468 16.02 -14.94 -11.98
C CYS A 468 15.44 -13.53 -11.86
N PHE A 469 16.33 -12.53 -11.88
CA PHE A 469 15.94 -11.13 -12.03
C PHE A 469 15.52 -10.88 -13.49
N HIS A 470 14.33 -10.32 -13.70
CA HIS A 470 13.79 -10.14 -15.03
C HIS A 470 14.53 -9.07 -15.85
N GLY A 471 15.15 -8.10 -15.16
CA GLY A 471 15.95 -7.02 -15.77
C GLY A 471 15.36 -5.62 -15.62
N ARG A 472 14.10 -5.49 -15.18
CA ARG A 472 13.48 -4.19 -14.89
C ARG A 472 13.67 -3.79 -13.43
N VAL A 473 14.27 -2.63 -13.20
CA VAL A 473 14.43 -2.07 -11.84
C VAL A 473 13.09 -1.51 -11.32
N PRO A 474 12.80 -1.59 -9.99
CA PRO A 474 11.50 -1.17 -9.44
C PRO A 474 11.12 0.29 -9.71
N TRP A 475 12.10 1.19 -9.74
CA TRP A 475 11.89 2.63 -9.98
C TRP A 475 11.81 3.00 -11.47
N ASP A 476 12.03 2.05 -12.40
CA ASP A 476 11.72 2.24 -13.81
C ASP A 476 10.28 1.83 -14.09
N ARG A 477 9.41 2.83 -13.94
CA ARG A 477 7.95 2.66 -13.91
C ARG A 477 7.36 2.32 -15.28
N PHE A 478 8.01 2.79 -16.34
CA PHE A 478 7.51 2.73 -17.70
C PHE A 478 8.35 1.86 -18.63
N GLY A 479 9.48 1.36 -18.13
CA GLY A 479 10.32 0.39 -18.80
C GLY A 479 9.66 -0.99 -18.89
N SER A 480 10.07 -1.72 -19.93
CA SER A 480 9.72 -3.11 -20.19
C SER A 480 10.92 -3.77 -20.85
N VAL A 481 11.18 -5.03 -20.52
CA VAL A 481 12.22 -5.85 -21.15
C VAL A 481 11.61 -7.16 -21.68
N PRO A 482 12.07 -7.68 -22.83
CA PRO A 482 11.50 -8.90 -23.39
C PRO A 482 11.80 -10.11 -22.51
N PHE A 483 10.79 -10.94 -22.22
CA PHE A 483 11.00 -12.27 -21.62
C PHE A 483 11.92 -13.13 -22.48
N ASP A 484 12.65 -14.05 -21.84
CA ASP A 484 13.64 -14.94 -22.47
C ASP A 484 14.81 -14.18 -23.14
N GLY A 485 15.02 -12.92 -22.75
CA GLY A 485 16.11 -12.08 -23.23
C GLY A 485 17.44 -12.33 -22.50
N PRO A 486 18.56 -11.76 -23.00
CA PRO A 486 19.91 -11.97 -22.43
C PRO A 486 20.09 -11.40 -21.01
N GLN A 487 19.16 -10.58 -20.55
CA GLN A 487 19.15 -10.03 -19.20
C GLN A 487 18.65 -11.04 -18.15
N GLU A 488 17.86 -12.05 -18.54
CA GLU A 488 17.32 -13.06 -17.63
C GLU A 488 18.37 -14.15 -17.36
N LYS A 489 19.17 -13.93 -16.33
CA LYS A 489 20.18 -14.88 -15.86
C LYS A 489 19.67 -15.59 -14.61
N TRP A 490 19.64 -16.91 -14.67
CA TRP A 490 19.36 -17.74 -13.50
C TRP A 490 20.60 -17.90 -12.65
N GLU A 491 20.47 -17.57 -11.38
CA GLU A 491 21.45 -17.73 -10.32
C GLU A 491 21.00 -18.86 -9.38
N LEU A 492 21.95 -19.44 -8.64
CA LEU A 492 21.69 -20.53 -7.71
C LEU A 492 22.41 -20.30 -6.38
N TYR A 493 21.70 -20.48 -5.26
CA TYR A 493 22.25 -20.25 -3.92
C TYR A 493 21.94 -21.42 -2.97
N ASP A 494 22.87 -21.74 -2.05
CA ASP A 494 22.65 -22.66 -0.92
C ASP A 494 22.43 -21.85 0.38
N ILE A 495 21.17 -21.61 0.72
CA ILE A 495 20.76 -20.69 1.80
C ILE A 495 21.16 -21.18 3.19
N ARG A 496 21.47 -22.48 3.34
CA ARG A 496 21.99 -23.04 4.59
C ARG A 496 23.38 -22.48 4.93
N ASN A 497 24.13 -22.09 3.90
CA ASN A 497 25.49 -21.54 4.01
C ASN A 497 25.58 -20.07 3.54
N ASP A 498 24.59 -19.58 2.79
CA ASP A 498 24.50 -18.22 2.28
C ASP A 498 23.15 -17.59 2.61
N PHE A 499 23.07 -17.01 3.82
CA PHE A 499 21.85 -16.33 4.29
C PHE A 499 21.39 -15.20 3.35
N SER A 500 22.32 -14.58 2.62
CA SER A 500 22.13 -13.30 1.92
C SER A 500 21.80 -13.41 0.43
N GLN A 501 21.93 -14.59 -0.17
CA GLN A 501 22.06 -14.74 -1.64
C GLN A 501 23.22 -13.89 -2.18
N GLY A 502 24.40 -14.03 -1.60
CA GLY A 502 25.60 -13.30 -1.97
C GLY A 502 26.57 -14.06 -2.86
N VAL A 503 26.45 -15.39 -2.99
CA VAL A 503 27.38 -16.22 -3.77
C VAL A 503 26.62 -17.08 -4.77
N ASP A 504 26.65 -16.69 -6.05
CA ASP A 504 26.05 -17.47 -7.13
C ASP A 504 26.86 -18.74 -7.44
N LEU A 505 26.20 -19.90 -7.33
CA LEU A 505 26.73 -21.24 -7.57
C LEU A 505 26.21 -21.86 -8.89
N ALA A 506 25.51 -21.09 -9.73
CA ALA A 506 24.91 -21.60 -10.97
C ALA A 506 25.93 -22.30 -11.88
N ALA A 507 27.13 -21.71 -12.01
CA ALA A 507 28.22 -22.29 -12.81
C ALA A 507 28.83 -23.56 -12.19
N GLU A 508 28.79 -23.70 -10.87
CA GLU A 508 29.34 -24.85 -10.15
C GLU A 508 28.36 -26.02 -10.06
N HIS A 509 27.06 -25.74 -10.03
CA HIS A 509 26.00 -26.73 -9.90
C HIS A 509 24.89 -26.58 -10.97
N PRO A 510 25.23 -26.65 -12.28
CA PRO A 510 24.26 -26.45 -13.36
C PRO A 510 23.13 -27.48 -13.34
N ASP A 511 23.41 -28.74 -12.98
CA ASP A 511 22.38 -29.79 -12.88
C ASP A 511 21.35 -29.49 -11.79
N ARG A 512 21.79 -28.89 -10.66
CA ARG A 512 20.89 -28.49 -9.56
C ARG A 512 20.03 -27.30 -9.99
N LEU A 513 20.62 -26.36 -10.72
CA LEU A 513 19.88 -25.23 -11.28
C LEU A 513 18.77 -25.68 -12.24
N GLU A 514 19.07 -26.60 -13.17
CA GLU A 514 18.04 -27.13 -14.09
C GLU A 514 16.93 -27.92 -13.38
N GLN A 515 17.25 -28.64 -12.30
CA GLN A 515 16.24 -29.28 -11.45
C GLN A 515 15.30 -28.25 -10.83
N LEU A 516 15.85 -27.17 -10.27
CA LEU A 516 15.04 -26.12 -9.66
C LEU A 516 14.23 -25.35 -10.70
N LYS A 517 14.78 -25.03 -11.86
CA LYS A 517 14.02 -24.42 -12.97
C LYS A 517 12.83 -25.30 -13.39
N SER A 518 13.03 -26.61 -13.46
CA SER A 518 11.95 -27.57 -13.75
C SER A 518 10.90 -27.61 -12.64
N LEU A 519 11.33 -27.52 -11.38
CA LEU A 519 10.42 -27.44 -10.23
C LEU A 519 9.62 -26.13 -10.22
N PHE A 520 10.27 -24.99 -10.51
CA PHE A 520 9.59 -23.71 -10.67
C PHE A 520 8.51 -23.82 -11.74
N ASP A 521 8.81 -24.35 -12.92
CA ASP A 521 7.83 -24.50 -13.99
C ASP A 521 6.61 -25.35 -13.58
N SER A 522 6.84 -26.43 -12.83
CA SER A 522 5.78 -27.27 -12.28
C SER A 522 4.89 -26.51 -11.27
N GLU A 523 5.51 -25.82 -10.31
CA GLU A 523 4.78 -25.03 -9.31
C GLU A 523 4.08 -23.82 -9.94
N ALA A 524 4.69 -23.16 -10.92
CA ALA A 524 4.11 -22.07 -11.69
C ALA A 524 2.83 -22.50 -12.42
N LYS A 525 2.85 -23.66 -13.08
CA LYS A 525 1.65 -24.24 -13.71
C LYS A 525 0.58 -24.61 -12.69
N ARG A 526 0.97 -25.23 -11.57
CA ARG A 526 0.04 -25.62 -10.50
C ARG A 526 -0.69 -24.43 -9.88
N ASN A 527 -0.02 -23.29 -9.77
CA ASN A 527 -0.54 -22.12 -9.06
C ASN A 527 -1.06 -21.01 -10.00
N ASN A 528 -1.18 -21.26 -11.32
CA ASN A 528 -1.62 -20.26 -12.31
C ASN A 528 -0.73 -19.01 -12.40
N VAL A 529 0.59 -19.18 -12.31
CA VAL A 529 1.56 -18.09 -12.47
C VAL A 529 1.64 -17.63 -13.93
N TYR A 530 1.49 -18.54 -14.89
CA TYR A 530 1.58 -18.20 -16.31
C TYR A 530 0.28 -17.54 -16.83
N PRO A 531 0.40 -16.54 -17.72
CA PRO A 531 1.63 -16.02 -18.31
C PRO A 531 2.41 -15.14 -17.32
N LEU A 532 3.75 -15.16 -17.41
CA LEU A 532 4.55 -14.12 -16.76
C LEU A 532 4.22 -12.77 -17.39
N LYS A 533 4.17 -11.72 -16.57
CA LYS A 533 3.86 -10.36 -17.03
C LYS A 533 4.76 -9.34 -16.37
N GLU A 534 5.09 -8.29 -17.09
CA GLU A 534 5.69 -7.09 -16.52
C GLU A 534 4.63 -6.04 -16.19
N PRO A 535 4.98 -5.07 -15.34
CA PRO A 535 4.15 -3.92 -15.05
C PRO A 535 3.74 -3.04 -16.22
N ALA A 536 4.52 -3.00 -17.29
CA ALA A 536 4.15 -2.26 -18.49
C ALA A 536 3.35 -3.12 -19.50
N GLN A 537 3.23 -4.43 -19.27
CA GLN A 537 2.54 -5.34 -20.18
C GLN A 537 1.11 -5.56 -19.71
N THR A 538 0.17 -4.82 -20.30
CA THR A 538 -1.23 -5.23 -20.28
C THR A 538 -1.38 -6.50 -21.12
N PHE A 539 -2.26 -7.42 -20.75
CA PHE A 539 -2.63 -8.51 -21.65
C PHE A 539 -3.43 -8.05 -22.88
N GLY A 540 -3.52 -6.73 -23.09
CA GLY A 540 -4.37 -6.06 -24.07
C GLY A 540 -5.72 -5.65 -23.50
N PRO A 541 -6.43 -4.71 -24.15
CA PRO A 541 -7.72 -4.19 -23.69
C PRO A 541 -8.80 -5.27 -23.47
N SER A 542 -8.71 -6.39 -24.21
CA SER A 542 -9.66 -7.51 -24.12
C SER A 542 -9.62 -8.26 -22.79
N PHE A 543 -8.61 -8.03 -21.96
CA PHE A 543 -8.44 -8.68 -20.66
C PHE A 543 -8.46 -7.69 -19.51
N TYR A 544 -8.81 -6.43 -19.78
CA TYR A 544 -9.07 -5.45 -18.73
C TYR A 544 -10.32 -5.85 -17.95
N VAL A 545 -10.21 -5.87 -16.62
CA VAL A 545 -11.35 -6.10 -15.73
C VAL A 545 -12.08 -4.76 -15.64
N GLY A 546 -13.05 -4.54 -16.53
CA GLY A 546 -13.75 -3.26 -16.71
C GLY A 546 -14.21 -2.55 -15.43
N ASP A 547 -14.32 -1.22 -15.50
CA ASP A 547 -14.78 -0.37 -14.40
C ASP A 547 -16.30 -0.45 -14.20
N ALA A 548 -16.75 -0.08 -13.00
CA ALA A 548 -18.17 -0.10 -12.64
C ALA A 548 -19.05 0.77 -13.56
N LEU A 549 -18.48 1.83 -14.17
CA LEU A 549 -19.20 2.75 -15.05
C LEU A 549 -19.19 2.36 -16.54
N GLY A 550 -18.31 1.47 -16.98
CA GLY A 550 -18.18 1.12 -18.41
C GLY A 550 -18.04 2.36 -19.32
N ASP A 551 -18.86 2.43 -20.37
CA ASP A 551 -18.81 3.50 -21.38
C ASP A 551 -19.65 4.75 -21.01
N ILE A 552 -20.07 4.90 -19.75
CA ILE A 552 -20.87 6.06 -19.33
C ILE A 552 -20.03 7.34 -19.44
N THR A 553 -20.53 8.29 -20.23
CA THR A 553 -19.89 9.60 -20.46
C THR A 553 -20.52 10.74 -19.67
N SER A 554 -21.66 10.51 -19.02
CA SER A 554 -22.40 11.56 -18.32
C SER A 554 -23.16 11.00 -17.11
N MET A 555 -23.05 11.67 -15.97
CA MET A 555 -23.76 11.32 -14.74
C MET A 555 -24.12 12.55 -13.92
N THR A 556 -25.24 12.46 -13.20
CA THR A 556 -25.67 13.49 -12.25
C THR A 556 -25.48 13.00 -10.82
N TYR A 557 -24.85 13.84 -10.00
CA TYR A 557 -24.55 13.63 -8.60
C TYR A 557 -25.31 14.65 -7.75
N THR A 558 -25.45 14.37 -6.46
CA THR A 558 -26.09 15.25 -5.47
C THR A 558 -25.25 15.26 -4.20
N ALA A 559 -25.63 16.05 -3.18
CA ALA A 559 -24.88 16.13 -1.92
C ALA A 559 -24.79 14.80 -1.13
N VAL A 560 -25.47 13.72 -1.55
CA VAL A 560 -25.27 12.38 -0.97
C VAL A 560 -24.03 11.67 -1.53
N ASN A 561 -23.46 12.18 -2.63
CA ASN A 561 -22.31 11.63 -3.33
C ASN A 561 -21.02 12.28 -2.79
N TRP A 562 -20.48 11.72 -1.74
CA TRP A 562 -19.20 12.11 -1.15
C TRP A 562 -18.41 10.85 -0.77
N ARG A 563 -17.08 10.96 -0.72
CA ARG A 563 -16.13 9.84 -0.66
C ARG A 563 -16.32 8.81 -1.75
N MET A 564 -16.61 9.27 -2.97
CA MET A 564 -16.67 8.36 -4.11
C MET A 564 -15.26 8.08 -4.64
N PRO A 565 -14.84 6.80 -4.74
CA PRO A 565 -13.56 6.47 -5.36
C PRO A 565 -13.48 6.98 -6.80
N GLU A 566 -12.30 7.41 -7.24
CA GLU A 566 -12.08 8.02 -8.55
C GLU A 566 -12.63 7.19 -9.72
N ARG A 567 -12.47 5.85 -9.66
CA ARG A 567 -12.96 4.93 -10.71
C ARG A 567 -14.48 4.72 -10.73
N ASN A 568 -15.20 5.22 -9.73
CA ASN A 568 -16.66 5.18 -9.68
C ASN A 568 -17.30 6.49 -10.17
N VAL A 569 -16.51 7.37 -10.77
CA VAL A 569 -16.91 8.70 -11.23
C VAL A 569 -16.58 8.85 -12.72
N VAL A 570 -17.36 9.64 -13.46
CA VAL A 570 -17.10 9.90 -14.88
C VAL A 570 -15.69 10.46 -15.04
N ASN A 571 -14.85 9.78 -15.82
CA ASN A 571 -13.45 10.18 -16.04
C ASN A 571 -13.38 11.42 -16.95
N LEU A 572 -12.89 12.54 -16.39
CA LEU A 572 -12.74 13.83 -17.07
C LEU A 572 -11.31 14.11 -17.57
N LYS A 573 -10.38 13.14 -17.46
CA LYS A 573 -8.99 13.32 -17.89
C LYS A 573 -8.85 13.12 -19.40
N ASN A 574 -7.85 13.77 -20.00
CA ASN A 574 -7.49 13.67 -21.42
C ASN A 574 -8.66 13.89 -22.40
N CYS A 575 -9.62 14.73 -22.03
CA CYS A 575 -10.79 15.03 -22.85
C CYS A 575 -11.33 16.44 -22.57
N SER A 576 -12.13 16.96 -23.51
CA SER A 576 -13.00 18.08 -23.23
C SER A 576 -14.15 17.62 -22.35
N PHE A 577 -14.50 18.42 -21.36
CA PHE A 577 -15.55 18.09 -20.40
C PHE A 577 -16.41 19.28 -20.02
N ARG A 578 -17.54 18.96 -19.39
CA ARG A 578 -18.47 19.91 -18.83
C ARG A 578 -18.87 19.50 -17.42
N ILE A 579 -18.90 20.49 -16.52
CA ILE A 579 -19.44 20.38 -15.16
C ILE A 579 -20.61 21.35 -15.06
N VAL A 580 -21.79 20.90 -14.65
CA VAL A 580 -22.96 21.78 -14.47
C VAL A 580 -23.53 21.59 -13.07
N ALA A 581 -23.49 22.64 -12.26
CA ALA A 581 -24.11 22.67 -10.95
C ALA A 581 -25.38 23.50 -10.95
N ASP A 582 -26.44 22.97 -10.35
CA ASP A 582 -27.68 23.68 -10.04
C ASP A 582 -27.77 23.87 -8.53
N VAL A 583 -27.71 25.12 -8.08
CA VAL A 583 -27.61 25.48 -6.66
C VAL A 583 -28.60 26.57 -6.28
N THR A 584 -29.12 26.51 -5.05
CA THR A 584 -29.77 27.66 -4.40
C THR A 584 -28.77 28.36 -3.50
N VAL A 585 -28.56 29.66 -3.72
CA VAL A 585 -27.72 30.50 -2.87
C VAL A 585 -28.56 31.46 -2.03
N SER A 586 -28.13 31.65 -0.80
CA SER A 586 -28.64 32.61 0.16
C SER A 586 -27.54 33.60 0.55
N LYS A 587 -27.83 34.52 1.47
CA LYS A 587 -26.87 35.56 1.85
C LYS A 587 -25.65 34.92 2.52
N GLY A 588 -24.47 35.11 1.92
CA GLY A 588 -23.21 34.58 2.44
C GLY A 588 -23.00 33.10 2.16
N THR A 589 -23.69 32.54 1.16
CA THR A 589 -23.45 31.15 0.75
C THR A 589 -22.03 30.98 0.24
N HIS A 590 -21.35 29.94 0.74
CA HIS A 590 -19.97 29.60 0.45
C HIS A 590 -19.81 28.08 0.56
N GLY A 591 -18.67 27.56 0.12
CA GLY A 591 -18.33 26.14 0.24
C GLY A 591 -18.12 25.43 -1.10
N VAL A 592 -17.65 24.18 -1.04
CA VAL A 592 -17.41 23.33 -2.20
C VAL A 592 -18.70 22.84 -2.81
N ILE A 593 -18.89 23.08 -4.11
CA ILE A 593 -20.02 22.51 -4.86
C ILE A 593 -19.66 21.08 -5.27
N ALA A 594 -18.50 20.89 -5.91
CA ALA A 594 -17.94 19.59 -6.21
C ALA A 594 -16.42 19.66 -6.35
N CYS A 595 -15.72 18.59 -5.97
CA CYS A 595 -14.28 18.44 -6.18
C CYS A 595 -13.92 16.98 -6.49
N GLN A 596 -12.73 16.81 -7.07
CA GLN A 596 -12.08 15.51 -7.22
C GLN A 596 -10.57 15.66 -7.09
N GLY A 597 -9.94 14.80 -6.30
CA GLY A 597 -8.49 14.85 -6.02
C GLY A 597 -8.20 15.53 -4.68
N GLY A 598 -6.94 15.93 -4.46
CA GLY A 598 -6.49 16.57 -3.22
C GLY A 598 -5.49 17.71 -3.41
N ASN A 599 -4.78 18.05 -2.35
CA ASN A 599 -3.77 19.13 -2.34
C ASN A 599 -2.56 18.86 -3.25
N MET A 600 -2.36 17.62 -3.66
CA MET A 600 -1.36 17.24 -4.64
C MET A 600 -1.90 17.22 -6.07
N ALA A 601 -3.19 17.04 -6.36
CA ALA A 601 -3.67 17.01 -7.74
C ALA A 601 -5.20 16.92 -7.77
N GLY A 602 -5.86 17.63 -8.68
CA GLY A 602 -7.31 17.58 -8.76
C GLY A 602 -7.97 18.81 -9.38
N TRP A 603 -9.29 18.88 -9.25
CA TRP A 603 -10.06 20.07 -9.59
C TRP A 603 -11.18 20.31 -8.57
N SER A 604 -11.60 21.56 -8.42
CA SER A 604 -12.76 21.92 -7.60
C SER A 604 -13.56 23.08 -8.19
N LEU A 605 -14.88 23.00 -8.01
CA LEU A 605 -15.84 24.06 -8.24
C LEU A 605 -16.46 24.44 -6.89
N TYR A 606 -16.32 25.70 -6.49
CA TYR A 606 -16.78 26.16 -5.18
C TYR A 606 -17.25 27.63 -5.20
N LEU A 607 -17.92 28.05 -4.13
CA LEU A 607 -18.18 29.45 -3.84
C LEU A 607 -17.22 29.91 -2.73
N ASP A 608 -16.48 30.98 -2.98
CA ASP A 608 -15.64 31.59 -1.94
C ASP A 608 -16.49 32.30 -0.85
N ASP A 609 -15.82 32.86 0.17
CA ASP A 609 -16.50 33.56 1.28
C ASP A 609 -17.33 34.77 0.83
N ASP A 610 -17.04 35.31 -0.35
CA ASP A 610 -17.78 36.40 -1.00
C ASP A 610 -18.91 35.89 -1.90
N SER A 611 -19.23 34.59 -1.89
CA SER A 611 -20.23 33.95 -2.76
C SER A 611 -19.93 34.05 -4.27
N ARG A 612 -18.65 34.11 -4.64
CA ARG A 612 -18.21 34.14 -6.05
C ARG A 612 -17.89 32.72 -6.53
N PRO A 613 -18.38 32.31 -7.72
CA PRO A 613 -17.96 31.05 -8.33
C PRO A 613 -16.47 31.02 -8.62
N VAL A 614 -15.83 29.92 -8.22
CA VAL A 614 -14.42 29.64 -8.49
C VAL A 614 -14.26 28.25 -9.05
N TYR A 615 -13.56 28.14 -10.18
CA TYR A 615 -13.02 26.88 -10.67
C TYR A 615 -11.51 26.86 -10.43
N HIS A 616 -11.01 25.77 -9.88
CA HIS A 616 -9.60 25.58 -9.54
C HIS A 616 -9.15 24.24 -10.11
N TYR A 617 -8.03 24.23 -10.85
CA TYR A 617 -7.31 23.03 -11.27
C TYR A 617 -5.92 23.00 -10.62
N ASN A 618 -5.62 21.94 -9.86
CA ASN A 618 -4.36 21.70 -9.19
C ASN A 618 -3.56 20.63 -9.96
N TRP A 619 -2.40 20.99 -10.48
CA TRP A 619 -1.52 20.10 -11.21
C TRP A 619 -0.30 19.71 -10.37
N VAL A 620 -0.31 18.46 -9.88
CA VAL A 620 0.73 17.78 -9.08
C VAL A 620 1.22 18.52 -7.81
N GLY A 621 0.51 19.57 -7.37
CA GLY A 621 0.82 20.40 -6.20
C GLY A 621 1.77 21.56 -6.52
N HIS A 622 2.17 21.70 -7.80
CA HIS A 622 3.12 22.71 -8.27
C HIS A 622 2.42 23.91 -8.88
N GLU A 623 1.47 23.64 -9.79
CA GLU A 623 0.79 24.67 -10.56
C GLU A 623 -0.71 24.67 -10.30
N HIS A 624 -1.23 25.85 -9.97
CA HIS A 624 -2.65 26.07 -9.67
C HIS A 624 -3.24 27.03 -10.69
N TYR A 625 -4.24 26.57 -11.45
CA TYR A 625 -4.95 27.36 -12.45
C TYR A 625 -6.33 27.71 -11.92
N VAL A 626 -6.60 29.00 -11.70
CA VAL A 626 -7.81 29.46 -11.02
C VAL A 626 -8.60 30.45 -11.87
N ALA A 627 -9.89 30.16 -12.07
CA ALA A 627 -10.86 31.07 -12.66
C ALA A 627 -11.86 31.53 -11.58
N THR A 628 -11.76 32.79 -11.16
CA THR A 628 -12.65 33.40 -10.15
C THR A 628 -13.57 34.42 -10.79
N ALA A 629 -14.88 34.29 -10.58
CA ALA A 629 -15.85 35.29 -10.99
C ALA A 629 -15.60 36.63 -10.30
N THR A 630 -15.80 37.74 -11.01
CA THR A 630 -15.57 39.08 -10.46
C THR A 630 -16.69 39.59 -9.55
N LYS A 631 -17.85 38.92 -9.55
CA LYS A 631 -19.06 39.32 -8.82
C LYS A 631 -19.65 38.15 -8.04
N PRO A 632 -20.26 38.41 -6.87
CA PRO A 632 -21.02 37.40 -6.15
C PRO A 632 -22.26 36.96 -6.94
N LEU A 633 -22.74 35.75 -6.68
CA LEU A 633 -24.06 35.34 -7.15
C LEU A 633 -25.16 36.18 -6.49
N SER A 634 -26.24 36.43 -7.23
CA SER A 634 -27.47 36.98 -6.64
C SER A 634 -28.17 35.94 -5.77
N LEU A 635 -29.10 36.35 -4.92
CA LEU A 635 -29.89 35.40 -4.13
C LEU A 635 -30.84 34.61 -5.04
N GLY A 636 -30.95 33.30 -4.83
CA GLY A 636 -31.86 32.45 -5.58
C GLY A 636 -31.19 31.24 -6.21
N ARG A 637 -31.86 30.65 -7.20
CA ARG A 637 -31.38 29.47 -7.91
C ARG A 637 -30.52 29.88 -9.09
N HIS A 638 -29.36 29.25 -9.24
CA HIS A 638 -28.38 29.53 -10.28
C HIS A 638 -27.88 28.25 -10.92
N ARG A 639 -27.60 28.34 -12.22
CA ARG A 639 -26.89 27.30 -12.98
C ARG A 639 -25.46 27.75 -13.22
N ILE A 640 -24.50 27.05 -12.62
CA ILE A 640 -23.06 27.31 -12.76
C ILE A 640 -22.47 26.22 -13.66
N GLU A 641 -21.76 26.61 -14.70
CA GLU A 641 -21.20 25.68 -15.68
C GLU A 641 -19.71 25.93 -15.88
N VAL A 642 -18.90 24.86 -15.85
CA VAL A 642 -17.51 24.87 -16.29
C VAL A 642 -17.43 24.09 -17.60
N ASN A 643 -16.97 24.72 -18.67
CA ASN A 643 -16.61 24.05 -19.91
C ASN A 643 -15.09 24.05 -20.04
N PHE A 644 -14.51 22.87 -20.24
CA PHE A 644 -13.09 22.68 -20.50
C PHE A 644 -12.88 22.21 -21.94
N VAL A 645 -12.17 23.01 -22.73
CA VAL A 645 -11.81 22.68 -24.11
C VAL A 645 -10.38 22.17 -24.12
N TYR A 646 -10.24 20.85 -24.28
CA TYR A 646 -8.95 20.16 -24.25
C TYR A 646 -8.18 20.34 -25.56
N ASP A 647 -6.89 20.61 -25.48
CA ASP A 647 -6.04 20.81 -26.66
C ASP A 647 -5.79 19.52 -27.46
N GLY A 648 -5.98 18.35 -26.83
CA GLY A 648 -5.63 17.06 -27.39
C GLY A 648 -4.18 16.67 -27.08
N GLY A 649 -3.96 15.39 -26.75
CA GLY A 649 -2.68 14.87 -26.30
C GLY A 649 -2.84 13.99 -25.06
N PHE A 650 -1.74 13.61 -24.43
CA PHE A 650 -1.73 12.92 -23.13
C PHE A 650 -1.28 13.92 -22.06
N GLY A 651 -2.14 14.21 -21.07
CA GLY A 651 -1.87 15.22 -20.04
C GLY A 651 -1.79 16.67 -20.55
N ALA A 652 -2.34 16.95 -21.73
CA ALA A 652 -2.26 18.29 -22.34
C ALA A 652 -3.12 19.31 -21.58
N GLY A 653 -2.94 20.60 -21.90
CA GLY A 653 -3.72 21.68 -21.34
C GLY A 653 -5.09 21.87 -22.01
N GLY A 654 -5.70 23.01 -21.70
CA GLY A 654 -6.95 23.45 -22.29
C GLY A 654 -7.47 24.74 -21.67
N ASP A 655 -8.56 25.25 -22.22
CA ASP A 655 -9.22 26.46 -21.73
C ASP A 655 -10.45 26.10 -20.89
N ALA A 656 -10.47 26.55 -19.63
CA ALA A 656 -11.61 26.42 -18.73
C ALA A 656 -12.40 27.73 -18.69
N VAL A 657 -13.71 27.67 -18.94
CA VAL A 657 -14.63 28.83 -18.86
C VAL A 657 -15.73 28.55 -17.85
N VAL A 658 -15.87 29.43 -16.86
CA VAL A 658 -16.96 29.41 -15.87
C VAL A 658 -18.08 30.33 -16.33
N SER A 659 -19.30 29.81 -16.38
CA SER A 659 -20.51 30.55 -16.73
C SER A 659 -21.56 30.45 -15.63
N VAL A 660 -22.36 31.51 -15.46
CA VAL A 660 -23.51 31.56 -14.55
C VAL A 660 -24.72 31.97 -15.37
N ASP A 661 -25.77 31.15 -15.34
CA ASP A 661 -27.02 31.39 -16.09
C ASP A 661 -26.74 31.75 -17.56
N GLU A 662 -25.89 30.95 -18.22
CA GLU A 662 -25.43 31.07 -19.61
C GLU A 662 -24.46 32.23 -19.90
N ALA A 663 -24.16 33.10 -18.94
CA ALA A 663 -23.21 34.19 -19.11
C ALA A 663 -21.80 33.79 -18.61
N PRO A 664 -20.73 33.93 -19.42
CA PRO A 664 -19.36 33.68 -18.96
C PRO A 664 -18.93 34.73 -17.93
N VAL A 665 -18.40 34.28 -16.79
CA VAL A 665 -18.03 35.13 -15.66
C VAL A 665 -16.54 35.05 -15.29
N ALA A 666 -15.85 33.98 -15.68
CA ALA A 666 -14.42 33.79 -15.49
C ALA A 666 -13.85 32.78 -16.50
N ALA A 667 -12.55 32.82 -16.75
CA ALA A 667 -11.85 31.83 -17.54
C ALA A 667 -10.39 31.71 -17.08
N VAL A 668 -9.78 30.55 -17.32
CA VAL A 668 -8.36 30.30 -17.09
C VAL A 668 -7.82 29.32 -18.12
N ARG A 669 -6.56 29.54 -18.51
CA ARG A 669 -5.79 28.59 -19.31
C ARG A 669 -5.08 27.61 -18.36
N VAL A 670 -5.36 26.33 -18.54
CA VAL A 670 -4.65 25.23 -17.86
C VAL A 670 -3.56 24.76 -18.81
N GLU A 671 -2.29 24.87 -18.43
CA GLU A 671 -1.19 24.46 -19.32
C GLU A 671 -0.99 22.94 -19.31
N HIS A 672 -1.24 22.29 -18.17
CA HIS A 672 -1.07 20.85 -17.98
C HIS A 672 -2.21 20.23 -17.17
N THR A 673 -2.60 19.01 -17.55
CA THR A 673 -3.60 18.23 -16.80
C THR A 673 -3.00 16.93 -16.29
N VAL A 674 -3.58 16.40 -15.20
CA VAL A 674 -3.20 15.10 -14.65
C VAL A 674 -3.75 14.00 -15.56
N PRO A 675 -2.88 13.14 -16.14
CA PRO A 675 -3.32 12.22 -17.19
C PRO A 675 -3.91 10.91 -16.68
N VAL A 676 -3.55 10.42 -15.48
CA VAL A 676 -3.83 9.04 -15.05
C VAL A 676 -4.63 8.97 -13.77
N VAL A 677 -4.08 9.47 -12.66
CA VAL A 677 -4.70 9.36 -11.33
C VAL A 677 -4.42 10.64 -10.54
N PHE A 678 -5.42 11.15 -9.83
CA PHE A 678 -5.26 12.38 -9.06
C PHE A 678 -4.45 12.14 -7.78
N SER A 679 -4.79 11.10 -7.03
CA SER A 679 -3.94 10.61 -5.94
C SER A 679 -4.38 9.20 -5.59
N MET A 680 -3.41 8.33 -5.31
CA MET A 680 -3.70 7.00 -4.77
C MET A 680 -3.78 7.00 -3.25
N SER A 681 -3.33 8.09 -2.60
CA SER A 681 -3.35 8.34 -1.15
C SER A 681 -4.72 8.69 -0.60
N GLY A 682 -5.77 8.21 -1.29
CA GLY A 682 -7.11 8.16 -0.76
C GLY A 682 -7.99 9.35 -1.07
N GLU A 683 -7.65 10.13 -2.11
CA GLU A 683 -8.49 11.22 -2.58
C GLU A 683 -9.75 10.72 -3.29
N THR A 684 -10.81 11.51 -3.19
CA THR A 684 -12.16 11.11 -3.64
C THR A 684 -12.83 12.18 -4.50
N PHE A 685 -13.97 11.82 -5.07
CA PHE A 685 -14.93 12.79 -5.58
C PHE A 685 -15.98 13.10 -4.52
N ASP A 686 -16.22 14.39 -4.32
CA ASP A 686 -17.14 14.91 -3.32
C ASP A 686 -18.09 15.97 -3.92
N VAL A 687 -19.34 15.96 -3.44
CA VAL A 687 -20.35 17.00 -3.73
C VAL A 687 -20.80 17.63 -2.41
N GLY A 688 -20.68 18.95 -2.30
CA GLY A 688 -21.12 19.73 -1.13
C GLY A 688 -20.09 19.89 -0.01
N LEU A 689 -18.92 19.27 -0.12
CA LEU A 689 -17.77 19.43 0.76
C LEU A 689 -16.50 18.94 0.04
N ASP A 690 -15.34 19.09 0.67
CA ASP A 690 -14.10 18.39 0.28
C ASP A 690 -13.68 17.47 1.45
N SER A 691 -13.80 16.15 1.28
CA SER A 691 -13.55 15.18 2.36
C SER A 691 -12.14 14.61 2.37
N GLY A 692 -11.29 15.06 1.45
CA GLY A 692 -9.88 14.67 1.37
C GLY A 692 -8.97 15.84 1.75
N ALA A 693 -7.74 15.80 1.27
CA ALA A 693 -6.88 16.97 1.34
C ALA A 693 -7.42 18.07 0.41
N VAL A 694 -7.23 19.32 0.78
CA VAL A 694 -7.85 20.45 0.09
C VAL A 694 -7.35 20.59 -1.36
N VAL A 695 -8.23 20.48 -2.36
CA VAL A 695 -7.86 20.70 -3.77
C VAL A 695 -7.59 22.18 -4.09
N GLY A 696 -8.41 23.06 -3.52
CA GLY A 696 -8.46 24.47 -3.88
C GLY A 696 -7.90 25.43 -2.83
N ASN A 697 -8.19 26.72 -2.99
CA ASN A 697 -7.79 27.76 -2.04
C ASN A 697 -8.94 28.04 -1.06
N TYR A 698 -9.31 27.03 -0.29
CA TYR A 698 -10.36 27.11 0.72
C TYR A 698 -9.99 26.32 1.99
N PRO A 699 -10.67 26.54 3.13
CA PRO A 699 -10.42 25.77 4.34
C PRO A 699 -10.65 24.26 4.16
N HIS A 700 -10.09 23.42 5.02
CA HIS A 700 -10.40 21.99 5.02
C HIS A 700 -11.89 21.72 5.27
N VAL A 701 -12.47 20.68 4.64
CA VAL A 701 -13.90 20.30 4.64
C VAL A 701 -14.83 21.29 3.90
N TYR A 702 -14.61 22.59 4.01
CA TYR A 702 -15.35 23.70 3.39
C TYR A 702 -16.77 23.37 2.86
N ARG A 703 -17.67 23.10 3.80
CA ARG A 703 -19.05 22.65 3.52
C ARG A 703 -19.85 23.71 2.79
N PHE A 704 -20.57 23.30 1.74
CA PHE A 704 -21.52 24.16 1.05
C PHE A 704 -22.68 24.55 1.97
N THR A 705 -22.88 25.85 2.15
CA THR A 705 -23.93 26.38 3.05
C THR A 705 -25.26 26.67 2.34
N GLY A 706 -25.31 26.49 1.02
CA GLY A 706 -26.52 26.57 0.22
C GLY A 706 -27.17 25.21 0.00
N GLU A 707 -28.02 25.12 -1.02
CA GLU A 707 -28.61 23.84 -1.46
C GLU A 707 -28.03 23.45 -2.82
N ILE A 708 -27.58 22.20 -2.96
CA ILE A 708 -27.14 21.63 -4.24
C ILE A 708 -28.25 20.71 -4.75
N HIS A 709 -28.90 21.09 -5.85
CA HIS A 709 -29.94 20.26 -6.49
C HIS A 709 -29.31 19.14 -7.32
N SER A 710 -28.23 19.45 -8.04
CA SER A 710 -27.54 18.51 -8.90
C SER A 710 -26.17 19.01 -9.35
N VAL A 711 -25.24 18.09 -9.58
CA VAL A 711 -23.97 18.32 -10.28
C VAL A 711 -23.86 17.31 -11.41
N LEU A 712 -23.91 17.76 -12.66
CA LEU A 712 -23.66 16.95 -13.85
C LEU A 712 -22.16 16.97 -14.17
N LEU A 713 -21.56 15.79 -14.32
CA LEU A 713 -20.27 15.64 -14.99
C LEU A 713 -20.52 15.01 -16.36
N GLU A 714 -19.90 15.57 -17.40
CA GLU A 714 -20.07 15.10 -18.76
C GLU A 714 -18.77 15.18 -19.56
N ARG A 715 -18.38 14.07 -20.17
CA ARG A 715 -17.32 13.99 -21.16
C ARG A 715 -17.86 14.41 -22.52
N LEU A 716 -17.33 15.51 -23.07
CA LEU A 716 -17.76 16.09 -24.34
C LEU A 716 -17.01 15.53 -25.55
N SER A 717 -15.81 14.99 -25.34
CA SER A 717 -15.01 14.35 -26.38
C SER A 717 -14.44 13.03 -25.88
N GLU A 718 -14.36 12.04 -26.75
CA GLU A 718 -13.57 10.84 -26.45
C GLU A 718 -12.08 11.13 -26.62
N PRO A 719 -11.20 10.62 -25.73
CA PRO A 719 -9.78 10.57 -26.01
C PRO A 719 -9.56 9.78 -27.32
N SER A 720 -8.55 10.18 -28.12
CA SER A 720 -8.25 9.44 -29.36
C SER A 720 -7.87 7.98 -29.03
N PRO A 721 -7.98 7.04 -29.99
CA PRO A 721 -7.58 5.65 -29.75
C PRO A 721 -6.15 5.51 -29.23
N GLU A 722 -5.23 6.34 -29.71
CA GLU A 722 -3.84 6.40 -29.25
C GLU A 722 -3.77 6.83 -27.78
N ILE A 723 -4.51 7.88 -27.40
CA ILE A 723 -4.57 8.35 -26.02
C ILE A 723 -5.25 7.32 -25.11
N LYS A 724 -6.32 6.66 -25.56
CA LYS A 724 -6.96 5.57 -24.79
C LYS A 724 -5.98 4.43 -24.51
N ALA A 725 -5.15 4.08 -25.49
CA ALA A 725 -4.10 3.09 -25.30
C ALA A 725 -3.04 3.57 -24.29
N MET A 726 -2.62 4.83 -24.37
CA MET A 726 -1.69 5.43 -23.40
C MET A 726 -2.28 5.50 -22.00
N VAL A 727 -3.55 5.86 -21.85
CA VAL A 727 -4.25 5.91 -20.56
C VAL A 727 -4.38 4.52 -19.97
N ALA A 728 -4.84 3.52 -20.75
CA ALA A 728 -4.96 2.15 -20.24
C ALA A 728 -3.60 1.58 -19.79
N ASP A 729 -2.56 1.84 -20.57
CA ASP A 729 -1.18 1.48 -20.25
C ASP A 729 -0.68 2.23 -19.00
N ALA A 730 -0.88 3.54 -18.92
CA ALA A 730 -0.42 4.35 -17.81
C ALA A 730 -1.24 4.11 -16.53
N GLU A 731 -2.54 3.84 -16.59
CA GLU A 731 -3.37 3.43 -15.45
C GLU A 731 -2.95 2.09 -14.89
N PHE A 732 -2.68 1.13 -15.77
CA PHE A 732 -2.07 -0.13 -15.35
C PHE A 732 -0.73 0.15 -14.68
N ARG A 733 0.14 0.96 -15.27
CA ARG A 733 1.44 1.29 -14.66
C ARG A 733 1.30 2.07 -13.35
N ALA A 734 0.38 3.02 -13.26
CA ALA A 734 0.09 3.83 -12.07
C ALA A 734 -0.46 2.99 -10.93
N SER A 735 -1.33 2.01 -11.24
CA SER A 735 -1.76 1.04 -10.25
C SER A 735 -0.55 0.37 -9.60
N LEU A 736 0.45 0.04 -10.40
CA LEU A 736 1.67 -0.64 -9.99
C LEU A 736 2.70 0.28 -9.31
N MET A 737 2.27 1.45 -8.84
CA MET A 737 3.04 2.46 -8.10
C MET A 737 2.59 2.58 -6.65
N ILE A 738 1.77 1.63 -6.22
CA ILE A 738 1.54 1.36 -4.81
C ILE A 738 2.46 0.22 -4.35
N GLN A 739 3.55 -0.03 -5.09
CA GLN A 739 4.22 -1.32 -5.19
C GLN A 739 5.71 -1.34 -4.96
#